data_AF-A0A9X1B548-F1
#
_entry.id   AF-A0A9X1B548-F1
#
_cell.length_a   1.000
_cell.length_b   1.000
_cell.length_c   1.000
_cell.angle_alpha   90.00
_cell.angle_beta   90.00
_cell.angle_gamma   90.00
#
_symmetry.space_group_name_H-M   'P 1'
#
loop_
_entity.id
_entity.type
_entity.pdbx_description
1 polymer ?
#
loop_
_entity_poly.entity_id
_entity_poly.type
_entity_poly.pdbx_seq_one_letter_code
_entity_poly.pdbx_strand_id
1 'polypeptide(L)'
;MLPNNNLIEEAWIWPEADGVRWWTPNHTEFLNLTGPFASHSTESVRALRDHRKCSNLRYALAEPLGERLADLLSQGHPLRLHLSEALDVLWQQCPYERMHAGGNPLFGTLLVERYAAKETQPRPPIHPSRSIVVLNLLSADEPIQPTQSLPQGIAQIIDGYTAVRYFLEKADVAELGALVVVSHGTESLTQQPFRLPDGRSWTLPTHRGLPPLVILLACGNDEGNLVWDAPRLLSAGAQTCLAPLGRPCPEAAGRFLAALLPAWQAGEQIGAVLLDLQSAAETTSGRGARLMQLMGRADLRMADTPRLEECDDQTLANASRDHDEEALRVLLNRLTLRCFQADHPLDKAEKALRERLNVGYLDEQAERWLFAQLQRQSDRCWLLSQVWVKALEAHFAEAYDHRQIQRLEQARRTLERAQVDMPAPAYHYWAKLAYRHGRYALSLQDIAKGLSALRPESLCTRAAGLIGHLIGLLVDVNLPDPAAILVQQLEDCLAQRVDEEAQAEQHKLRDRAARIALRQGKPQRAEAIYHIKREESRRLQENGHRELAWLLYIGAWHDPEASLPLAAEVRDLLVNANILQQGFGPGNEDQIYLMRAYAAWAWRAGSQEACDFLFGFVELLHKQFIMGDPGPPGFILAFLHLSRRDGIDLPDSLPSWDTVVVALEKERYFLELTALNALLGRSSEAANMLRRVQAQRTTETPLRFPDWLGDGELKDWSQLIKDRAAFEQSVLPLGQAVTPKQLIDAGLLPL
;
A
#
# COMPACT_ATOMS: atom_id res chain seq x y z
N MET A 1 -2.99 -13.74 16.77
CA MET A 1 -2.21 -14.97 16.55
C MET A 1 -3.04 -15.85 15.63
N LEU A 2 -2.66 -15.93 14.35
CA LEU A 2 -3.30 -16.80 13.35
C LEU A 2 -2.58 -18.16 13.37
N PRO A 3 -3.27 -19.29 13.10
CA PRO A 3 -2.66 -20.62 13.12
C PRO A 3 -1.78 -20.85 11.88
N ASN A 4 -0.56 -21.34 12.14
CA ASN A 4 0.50 -21.65 11.19
C ASN A 4 0.13 -22.82 10.25
N ASN A 5 -0.12 -22.51 8.97
CA ASN A 5 0.22 -23.42 7.87
C ASN A 5 1.65 -23.07 7.43
N ASN A 6 2.62 -23.96 7.66
CA ASN A 6 4.01 -23.93 7.16
C ASN A 6 4.44 -22.65 6.43
N LEU A 7 4.59 -21.55 7.18
CA LEU A 7 5.08 -20.29 6.62
C LEU A 7 6.60 -20.42 6.45
N ILE A 8 7.05 -20.34 5.20
CA ILE A 8 8.45 -20.08 4.88
C ILE A 8 8.61 -18.56 4.92
N GLU A 9 9.57 -18.08 5.70
CA GLU A 9 9.93 -16.66 5.73
C GLU A 9 10.61 -16.26 4.41
N GLU A 10 10.37 -15.02 3.97
CA GLU A 10 10.84 -14.52 2.68
C GLU A 10 11.78 -13.33 2.88
N ALA A 11 13.00 -13.41 2.34
CA ALA A 11 13.96 -12.32 2.34
C ALA A 11 14.57 -12.13 0.95
N TRP A 12 14.69 -10.88 0.51
CA TRP A 12 15.22 -10.53 -0.81
C TRP A 12 16.42 -9.60 -0.68
N ILE A 13 17.41 -9.82 -1.53
CA ILE A 13 18.59 -8.96 -1.68
C ILE A 13 18.80 -8.62 -3.15
N TRP A 14 18.92 -7.33 -3.46
CA TRP A 14 19.29 -6.84 -4.78
C TRP A 14 20.23 -5.63 -4.70
N PRO A 15 21.07 -5.40 -5.72
CA PRO A 15 22.00 -4.28 -5.68
C PRO A 15 21.29 -2.93 -5.85
N GLU A 16 21.85 -1.92 -5.20
CA GLU A 16 21.60 -0.49 -5.42
C GLU A 16 22.95 0.21 -5.64
N ALA A 17 22.96 1.52 -5.95
CA ALA A 17 24.16 2.22 -6.42
C ALA A 17 25.39 2.05 -5.51
N ASP A 18 25.20 2.11 -4.19
CA ASP A 18 26.28 2.09 -3.19
C ASP A 18 26.15 0.93 -2.19
N GLY A 19 25.44 -0.15 -2.55
CA GLY A 19 25.18 -1.24 -1.61
C GLY A 19 24.11 -2.22 -2.07
N VAL A 20 23.35 -2.76 -1.13
CA VAL A 20 22.24 -3.67 -1.42
C VAL A 20 20.99 -3.27 -0.66
N ARG A 21 19.83 -3.52 -1.26
CA ARG A 21 18.54 -3.48 -0.58
C ARG A 21 18.29 -4.81 0.10
N TRP A 22 17.98 -4.77 1.38
CA TRP A 22 17.37 -5.88 2.11
C TRP A 22 15.88 -5.66 2.20
N TRP A 23 15.08 -6.67 1.84
CA TRP A 23 13.63 -6.60 1.89
C TRP A 23 13.03 -7.89 2.46
N THR A 24 12.01 -7.73 3.28
CA THR A 24 11.14 -8.80 3.81
C THR A 24 9.70 -8.30 3.76
N PRO A 25 8.69 -9.17 3.90
CA PRO A 25 7.29 -8.75 4.08
C PRO A 25 7.06 -7.67 5.15
N ASN A 26 7.93 -7.61 6.17
CA ASN A 26 7.74 -6.76 7.33
C ASN A 26 8.67 -5.54 7.39
N HIS A 27 9.78 -5.56 6.65
CA HIS A 27 10.85 -4.58 6.79
C HIS A 27 11.63 -4.42 5.50
N THR A 28 12.10 -3.19 5.24
CA THR A 28 12.96 -2.86 4.10
C THR A 28 14.05 -1.89 4.55
N GLU A 29 15.28 -2.12 4.12
CA GLU A 29 16.42 -1.27 4.50
C GLU A 29 17.54 -1.30 3.46
N PHE A 30 18.25 -0.18 3.35
CA PHE A 30 19.47 -0.11 2.55
C PHE A 30 20.66 -0.54 3.41
N LEU A 31 21.44 -1.48 2.91
CA LEU A 31 22.66 -1.97 3.53
C LEU A 31 23.86 -1.52 2.70
N ASN A 32 24.75 -0.74 3.30
CA ASN A 32 26.00 -0.31 2.66
C ASN A 32 27.01 -1.47 2.64
N LEU A 33 26.72 -2.48 1.80
CA LEU A 33 27.49 -3.71 1.65
C LEU A 33 27.78 -3.96 0.17
N THR A 34 29.05 -4.11 -0.18
CA THR A 34 29.46 -4.49 -1.54
C THR A 34 29.63 -6.01 -1.71
N GLY A 35 29.61 -6.77 -0.60
CA GLY A 35 29.77 -8.21 -0.57
C GLY A 35 29.18 -8.83 0.70
N PRO A 36 28.97 -10.15 0.74
CA PRO A 36 28.31 -10.82 1.87
C PRO A 36 29.24 -10.99 3.10
N PHE A 37 30.55 -10.79 2.97
CA PHE A 37 31.56 -11.00 4.02
C PHE A 37 32.17 -9.69 4.50
N ALA A 38 32.62 -9.66 5.76
CA ALA A 38 33.30 -8.50 6.33
C ALA A 38 34.65 -8.19 5.62
N SER A 39 35.34 -9.22 5.12
CA SER A 39 36.49 -9.09 4.22
C SER A 39 36.08 -9.44 2.79
N HIS A 40 36.14 -8.47 1.87
CA HIS A 40 35.85 -8.66 0.44
C HIS A 40 36.93 -9.47 -0.30
N SER A 41 37.21 -10.70 0.15
CA SER A 41 38.18 -11.58 -0.50
C SER A 41 37.56 -12.92 -0.89
N THR A 42 37.93 -13.41 -2.07
CA THR A 42 37.66 -14.79 -2.52
C THR A 42 38.28 -15.83 -1.58
N GLU A 43 39.33 -15.46 -0.83
CA GLU A 43 39.90 -16.26 0.25
C GLU A 43 38.90 -16.54 1.38
N SER A 44 37.98 -15.61 1.66
CA SER A 44 36.94 -15.78 2.69
C SER A 44 35.91 -16.86 2.28
N VAL A 45 35.53 -16.87 0.99
CA VAL A 45 34.68 -17.92 0.40
C VAL A 45 35.37 -19.27 0.48
N ARG A 46 36.64 -19.34 0.05
CA ARG A 46 37.44 -20.57 0.09
C ARG A 46 37.62 -21.06 1.52
N ALA A 47 37.93 -20.19 2.47
CA ALA A 47 38.06 -20.56 3.88
C ALA A 47 36.77 -21.18 4.43
N LEU A 48 35.62 -20.54 4.25
CA LEU A 48 34.32 -21.08 4.70
C LEU A 48 33.96 -22.42 4.05
N ARG A 49 34.40 -22.60 2.81
CA ARG A 49 34.14 -23.83 2.07
C ARG A 49 35.08 -24.98 2.44
N ASP A 50 36.36 -24.68 2.60
CA ASP A 50 37.46 -25.64 2.78
C ASP A 50 37.62 -26.05 4.28
N HIS A 51 37.04 -25.28 5.21
CA HIS A 51 37.10 -25.59 6.65
C HIS A 51 36.07 -26.64 7.09
N ARG A 52 36.56 -27.73 7.70
CA ARG A 52 35.77 -28.72 8.48
C ARG A 52 35.18 -28.17 9.79
N LYS A 53 35.20 -26.84 10.00
CA LYS A 53 34.66 -26.17 11.18
C LYS A 53 33.50 -25.27 10.78
N CYS A 54 32.34 -25.62 11.29
CA CYS A 54 31.09 -24.88 11.23
C CYS A 54 31.28 -23.42 11.66
N SER A 55 31.11 -22.46 10.75
CA SER A 55 31.14 -21.03 11.09
C SER A 55 29.74 -20.53 11.45
N ASN A 56 29.65 -19.80 12.55
CA ASN A 56 28.42 -19.11 12.92
C ASN A 56 28.16 -17.97 11.93
N LEU A 57 26.93 -17.91 11.40
CA LEU A 57 26.58 -16.97 10.34
C LEU A 57 26.76 -15.49 10.75
N ARG A 58 26.60 -15.16 12.04
CA ARG A 58 26.79 -13.79 12.57
C ARG A 58 28.24 -13.31 12.50
N TYR A 59 29.20 -14.24 12.52
CA TYR A 59 30.62 -13.92 12.43
C TYR A 59 31.19 -14.15 11.04
N ALA A 60 30.52 -14.99 10.24
CA ALA A 60 30.92 -15.25 8.86
C ALA A 60 30.53 -14.10 7.93
N LEU A 61 29.30 -13.58 8.07
CA LEU A 61 28.75 -12.56 7.18
C LEU A 61 29.06 -11.13 7.68
N ALA A 62 29.04 -10.16 6.77
CA ALA A 62 29.17 -8.75 7.11
C ALA A 62 28.01 -8.27 7.99
N GLU A 63 28.27 -7.29 8.86
CA GLU A 63 27.23 -6.60 9.62
C GLU A 63 26.52 -5.57 8.71
N PRO A 64 25.17 -5.46 8.72
CA PRO A 64 24.24 -6.17 9.61
C PRO A 64 23.65 -7.47 9.03
N LEU A 65 24.06 -7.91 7.84
CA LEU A 65 23.47 -9.07 7.14
C LEU A 65 23.42 -10.34 8.01
N GLY A 66 24.52 -10.66 8.69
CA GLY A 66 24.60 -11.84 9.55
C GLY A 66 23.62 -11.78 10.74
N GLU A 67 23.35 -10.60 11.28
CA GLU A 67 22.38 -10.44 12.36
C GLU A 67 20.95 -10.60 11.84
N ARG A 68 20.62 -9.96 10.70
CA ARG A 68 19.30 -10.04 10.08
C ARG A 68 18.88 -11.46 9.76
N LEU A 69 19.77 -12.24 9.13
CA LEU A 69 19.50 -13.65 8.83
C LEU A 69 19.32 -14.47 10.11
N ALA A 70 20.14 -14.24 11.13
CA ALA A 70 20.04 -14.96 12.39
C ALA A 70 18.73 -14.66 13.12
N ASP A 71 18.27 -13.41 13.09
CA ASP A 71 17.03 -12.98 13.72
C ASP A 71 15.80 -13.61 13.05
N LEU A 72 15.76 -13.66 11.71
CA LEU A 72 14.70 -14.37 10.98
C LEU A 72 14.70 -15.87 11.29
N LEU A 73 15.87 -16.51 11.23
CA LEU A 73 15.99 -17.95 11.50
C LEU A 73 15.65 -18.32 12.96
N SER A 74 15.82 -17.38 13.91
CA SER A 74 15.48 -17.61 15.32
C SER A 74 13.99 -17.80 15.58
N GLN A 75 13.13 -17.43 14.62
CA GLN A 75 11.68 -17.58 14.71
C GLN A 75 11.21 -19.04 14.53
N GLY A 76 12.11 -19.95 14.13
CA GLY A 76 11.83 -21.38 14.00
C GLY A 76 11.15 -21.78 12.68
N HIS A 77 10.96 -20.83 11.77
CA HIS A 77 10.45 -21.06 10.42
C HIS A 77 11.62 -21.20 9.43
N PRO A 78 11.50 -22.05 8.39
CA PRO A 78 12.46 -22.04 7.31
C PRO A 78 12.48 -20.68 6.60
N LEU A 79 13.66 -20.27 6.14
CA LEU A 79 13.89 -19.01 5.45
C LEU A 79 14.23 -19.26 3.98
N ARG A 80 13.59 -18.51 3.09
CA ARG A 80 13.93 -18.41 1.67
C ARG A 80 14.62 -17.07 1.42
N LEU A 81 15.87 -17.13 0.96
CA LEU A 81 16.70 -15.98 0.64
C LEU A 81 16.85 -15.85 -0.87
N HIS A 82 16.29 -14.78 -1.45
CA HIS A 82 16.38 -14.46 -2.87
C HIS A 82 17.57 -13.55 -3.13
N LEU A 83 18.53 -14.04 -3.92
CA LEU A 83 19.70 -13.29 -4.35
C LEU A 83 19.53 -12.89 -5.81
N SER A 84 19.29 -11.60 -6.05
CA SER A 84 19.10 -11.09 -7.40
C SER A 84 20.27 -11.44 -8.33
N GLU A 85 19.97 -11.82 -9.57
CA GLU A 85 20.96 -12.07 -10.62
C GLU A 85 21.89 -10.88 -10.90
N ALA A 86 21.48 -9.67 -10.54
CA ALA A 86 22.29 -8.46 -10.67
C ALA A 86 23.39 -8.34 -9.60
N LEU A 87 23.36 -9.14 -8.54
CA LEU A 87 24.42 -9.15 -7.52
C LEU A 87 25.74 -9.70 -8.08
N ASP A 88 26.85 -9.23 -7.51
CA ASP A 88 28.19 -9.75 -7.81
C ASP A 88 28.30 -11.26 -7.53
N VAL A 89 29.18 -11.93 -8.28
CA VAL A 89 29.45 -13.36 -8.18
C VAL A 89 29.75 -13.83 -6.75
N LEU A 90 30.38 -13.00 -5.91
CA LEU A 90 30.67 -13.32 -4.50
C LEU A 90 29.40 -13.58 -3.68
N TRP A 91 28.32 -12.83 -3.93
CA TRP A 91 27.03 -13.06 -3.27
C TRP A 91 26.46 -14.42 -3.65
N GLN A 92 26.55 -14.77 -4.93
CA GLN A 92 26.03 -16.03 -5.48
C GLN A 92 26.85 -17.24 -5.01
N GLN A 93 28.17 -17.07 -4.85
CA GLN A 93 29.09 -18.13 -4.44
C GLN A 93 29.11 -18.40 -2.93
N CYS A 94 28.57 -17.49 -2.12
CA CYS A 94 28.56 -17.67 -0.67
C CYS A 94 27.77 -18.95 -0.29
N PRO A 95 28.38 -19.87 0.50
CA PRO A 95 27.74 -21.11 0.89
C PRO A 95 26.92 -20.91 2.17
N TYR A 96 25.89 -20.06 2.12
CA TYR A 96 25.08 -19.69 3.29
C TYR A 96 24.55 -20.92 4.03
N GLU A 97 24.07 -21.92 3.31
CA GLU A 97 23.44 -23.14 3.84
C GLU A 97 24.43 -24.01 4.65
N ARG A 98 25.74 -23.84 4.46
CA ARG A 98 26.80 -24.54 5.24
C ARG A 98 27.09 -23.87 6.59
N MET A 99 26.63 -22.64 6.80
CA MET A 99 26.83 -21.91 8.05
C MET A 99 25.92 -22.46 9.16
N HIS A 100 26.08 -21.94 10.39
CA HIS A 100 25.29 -22.35 11.55
C HIS A 100 24.62 -21.16 12.24
N ALA A 101 23.40 -21.36 12.73
CA ALA A 101 22.70 -20.48 13.65
C ALA A 101 22.48 -21.22 14.98
N GLY A 102 22.93 -20.63 16.10
CA GLY A 102 22.71 -21.24 17.43
C GLY A 102 23.29 -22.65 17.59
N GLY A 103 24.33 -23.01 16.82
CA GLY A 103 24.93 -24.35 16.82
C GLY A 103 24.29 -25.36 15.87
N ASN A 104 23.19 -25.01 15.19
CA ASN A 104 22.53 -25.86 14.20
C ASN A 104 22.95 -25.49 12.78
N PRO A 105 23.19 -26.48 11.89
CA PRO A 105 23.49 -26.23 10.48
C PRO A 105 22.26 -25.62 9.78
N LEU A 106 22.50 -24.73 8.80
CA LEU A 106 21.42 -24.06 8.07
C LEU A 106 20.79 -24.92 6.96
N PHE A 107 21.36 -26.07 6.64
CA PHE A 107 20.76 -27.03 5.71
C PHE A 107 19.37 -27.48 6.20
N GLY A 108 18.37 -27.33 5.33
CA GLY A 108 16.98 -27.67 5.67
C GLY A 108 16.25 -26.59 6.47
N THR A 109 16.92 -25.48 6.82
CA THR A 109 16.29 -24.30 7.43
C THR A 109 16.47 -23.04 6.60
N LEU A 110 17.47 -22.98 5.72
CA LEU A 110 17.71 -21.90 4.78
C LEU A 110 17.76 -22.46 3.36
N LEU A 111 16.92 -21.91 2.49
CA LEU A 111 16.97 -22.12 1.04
C LEU A 111 17.43 -20.82 0.37
N VAL A 112 18.48 -20.87 -0.42
CA VAL A 112 18.95 -19.69 -1.16
C VAL A 112 18.63 -19.84 -2.65
N GLU A 113 17.81 -18.92 -3.16
CA GLU A 113 17.54 -18.76 -4.59
C GLU A 113 18.63 -17.87 -5.21
N ARG A 114 19.62 -18.50 -5.84
CA ARG A 114 20.71 -17.77 -6.52
C ARG A 114 20.27 -17.34 -7.90
N TYR A 115 20.76 -16.20 -8.37
CA TYR A 115 20.38 -15.64 -9.67
C TYR A 115 18.85 -15.50 -9.84
N ALA A 116 18.15 -15.11 -8.78
CA ALA A 116 16.73 -14.81 -8.85
C ALA A 116 16.52 -13.55 -9.72
N ALA A 117 15.52 -13.56 -10.59
CA ALA A 117 15.15 -12.34 -11.31
C ALA A 117 14.73 -11.27 -10.30
N LYS A 118 15.20 -10.02 -10.48
CA LYS A 118 14.84 -8.92 -9.55
C LYS A 118 13.33 -8.72 -9.52
N GLU A 119 12.67 -8.76 -10.68
CA GLU A 119 11.23 -8.58 -10.78
C GLU A 119 10.49 -9.91 -10.70
N THR A 120 9.57 -10.00 -9.75
CA THR A 120 8.68 -11.17 -9.60
C THR A 120 7.61 -11.19 -10.69
N GLN A 121 7.73 -12.17 -11.58
CA GLN A 121 6.73 -12.47 -12.59
C GLN A 121 6.00 -13.78 -12.24
N PRO A 122 4.65 -13.77 -12.19
CA PRO A 122 3.90 -15.00 -12.05
C PRO A 122 4.17 -15.88 -13.27
N ARG A 123 4.39 -17.18 -13.06
CA ARG A 123 4.33 -18.13 -14.16
C ARG A 123 3.51 -19.34 -13.75
N PRO A 124 2.70 -19.87 -14.67
CA PRO A 124 1.89 -21.04 -14.40
C PRO A 124 2.76 -22.27 -14.08
N PRO A 125 2.20 -23.28 -13.39
CA PRO A 125 2.88 -24.53 -13.16
C PRO A 125 3.18 -25.24 -14.48
N ILE A 126 4.12 -26.18 -14.44
CA ILE A 126 4.41 -27.03 -15.60
C ILE A 126 3.31 -28.07 -15.72
N HIS A 127 2.78 -28.23 -16.93
CA HIS A 127 1.76 -29.24 -17.17
C HIS A 127 2.33 -30.67 -16.89
N PRO A 128 1.64 -31.52 -16.11
CA PRO A 128 2.09 -32.88 -15.76
C PRO A 128 2.35 -33.79 -16.95
N SER A 129 1.77 -33.50 -18.12
CA SER A 129 2.02 -34.27 -19.34
C SER A 129 3.40 -34.03 -19.96
N ARG A 130 4.16 -33.00 -19.53
CA ARG A 130 5.50 -32.74 -20.07
C ARG A 130 6.49 -33.75 -19.48
N SER A 131 7.15 -34.50 -20.35
CA SER A 131 8.04 -35.58 -19.94
C SER A 131 9.27 -35.10 -19.17
N ILE A 132 9.74 -35.95 -18.25
CA ILE A 132 11.04 -35.81 -17.57
C ILE A 132 12.02 -36.73 -18.29
N VAL A 133 13.18 -36.20 -18.71
CA VAL A 133 14.22 -36.98 -19.41
C VAL A 133 15.52 -36.96 -18.63
N VAL A 134 16.16 -38.12 -18.52
CA VAL A 134 17.47 -38.30 -17.91
C VAL A 134 18.48 -38.67 -18.99
N LEU A 135 19.50 -37.83 -19.18
CA LEU A 135 20.65 -38.07 -20.03
C LEU A 135 21.74 -38.74 -19.21
N ASN A 136 21.91 -40.05 -19.37
CA ASN A 136 22.93 -40.80 -18.65
C ASN A 136 24.20 -40.94 -19.50
N LEU A 137 25.22 -40.17 -19.14
CA LEU A 137 26.52 -40.12 -19.81
C LEU A 137 27.58 -40.99 -19.12
N LEU A 138 27.22 -41.66 -18.03
CA LEU A 138 28.08 -42.63 -17.37
C LEU A 138 28.31 -43.84 -18.28
N SER A 139 29.47 -44.48 -18.09
CA SER A 139 29.79 -45.71 -18.82
C SER A 139 28.99 -46.88 -18.26
N ALA A 140 28.70 -47.88 -19.10
CA ALA A 140 27.90 -49.04 -18.70
C ALA A 140 28.59 -49.94 -17.65
N ASP A 141 29.91 -49.83 -17.53
CA ASP A 141 30.75 -50.53 -16.54
C ASP A 141 30.89 -49.78 -15.21
N GLU A 142 30.28 -48.60 -15.05
CA GLU A 142 30.22 -47.92 -13.75
C GLU A 142 29.48 -48.81 -12.74
N PRO A 143 30.09 -49.06 -11.56
CA PRO A 143 29.55 -50.02 -10.58
C PRO A 143 28.20 -49.58 -10.01
N ILE A 144 27.92 -48.27 -10.04
CA ILE A 144 26.71 -47.68 -9.48
C ILE A 144 26.16 -46.65 -10.47
N GLN A 145 24.96 -46.92 -10.95
CA GLN A 145 24.22 -46.04 -11.84
C GLN A 145 23.16 -45.28 -11.02
N PRO A 146 23.26 -43.96 -10.84
CA PRO A 146 22.23 -43.18 -10.14
C PRO A 146 20.83 -43.38 -10.71
N THR A 147 20.73 -43.64 -12.02
CA THR A 147 19.49 -43.90 -12.75
C THR A 147 18.77 -45.18 -12.31
N GLN A 148 19.47 -46.17 -11.75
CA GLN A 148 18.86 -47.41 -11.25
C GLN A 148 18.01 -47.21 -9.98
N SER A 149 18.21 -46.10 -9.26
CA SER A 149 17.41 -45.78 -8.08
C SER A 149 16.06 -45.14 -8.43
N LEU A 150 15.84 -44.74 -9.68
CA LEU A 150 14.61 -44.09 -10.10
C LEU A 150 13.43 -45.06 -10.15
N PRO A 151 12.26 -44.70 -9.60
CA PRO A 151 11.06 -45.50 -9.77
C PRO A 151 10.65 -45.59 -11.26
N GLN A 152 10.10 -46.75 -11.65
CA GLN A 152 9.63 -46.97 -13.02
C GLN A 152 8.53 -45.96 -13.38
N GLY A 153 8.59 -45.42 -14.60
CA GLY A 153 7.58 -44.51 -15.14
C GLY A 153 7.75 -43.03 -14.76
N ILE A 154 8.72 -42.68 -13.90
CA ILE A 154 8.96 -41.28 -13.51
C ILE A 154 9.67 -40.48 -14.62
N ALA A 155 10.64 -41.10 -15.30
CA ALA A 155 11.42 -40.42 -16.32
C ALA A 155 11.84 -41.37 -17.45
N GLN A 156 12.03 -40.80 -18.64
CA GLN A 156 12.66 -41.49 -19.77
C GLN A 156 14.18 -41.40 -19.64
N ILE A 157 14.87 -42.54 -19.65
CA ILE A 157 16.34 -42.60 -19.56
C ILE A 157 16.92 -42.78 -20.96
N ILE A 158 17.88 -41.92 -21.33
CA ILE A 158 18.67 -42.01 -22.56
C ILE A 158 20.11 -42.35 -22.17
N ASP A 159 20.50 -43.60 -22.39
CA ASP A 159 21.81 -44.12 -21.98
C ASP A 159 22.87 -44.01 -23.09
N GLY A 160 24.03 -43.46 -22.71
CA GLY A 160 25.23 -43.41 -23.54
C GLY A 160 25.32 -42.18 -24.45
N TYR A 161 26.55 -41.68 -24.62
CA TYR A 161 26.83 -40.42 -25.33
C TYR A 161 26.25 -40.35 -26.75
N THR A 162 26.33 -41.43 -27.54
CA THR A 162 25.81 -41.45 -28.91
C THR A 162 24.29 -41.26 -28.96
N ALA A 163 23.56 -41.93 -28.06
CA ALA A 163 22.10 -41.81 -27.98
C ALA A 163 21.69 -40.44 -27.45
N VAL A 164 22.40 -39.93 -26.43
CA VAL A 164 22.20 -38.58 -25.89
C VAL A 164 22.41 -37.52 -26.97
N ARG A 165 23.49 -37.61 -27.76
CA ARG A 165 23.76 -36.67 -28.85
C ARG A 165 22.65 -36.71 -29.91
N TYR A 166 22.23 -37.91 -30.32
CA TYR A 166 21.15 -38.07 -31.29
C TYR A 166 19.84 -37.48 -30.77
N PHE A 167 19.50 -37.73 -29.49
CA PHE A 167 18.32 -37.16 -28.85
C PHE A 167 18.38 -35.63 -28.85
N LEU A 168 19.48 -35.02 -28.40
CA LEU A 168 19.66 -33.56 -28.38
C LEU A 168 19.64 -32.93 -29.78
N GLU A 169 20.06 -33.65 -30.82
CA GLU A 169 20.02 -33.19 -32.21
C GLU A 169 18.61 -33.26 -32.84
N LYS A 170 17.70 -34.06 -32.29
CA LYS A 170 16.39 -34.36 -32.90
C LYS A 170 15.19 -33.92 -32.08
N ALA A 171 15.29 -33.98 -30.76
CA ALA A 171 14.21 -33.60 -29.85
C ALA A 171 14.18 -32.09 -29.65
N ASP A 172 12.97 -31.58 -29.39
CA ASP A 172 12.79 -30.25 -28.81
C ASP A 172 12.83 -30.36 -27.29
N VAL A 173 14.00 -30.07 -26.72
CA VAL A 173 14.22 -30.19 -25.28
C VAL A 173 13.53 -29.09 -24.48
N ALA A 174 13.14 -27.97 -25.10
CA ALA A 174 12.41 -26.90 -24.44
C ALA A 174 10.96 -27.31 -24.10
N GLU A 175 10.44 -28.32 -24.80
CA GLU A 175 9.10 -28.89 -24.56
C GLU A 175 9.03 -29.86 -23.37
N LEU A 176 10.17 -30.22 -22.79
CA LEU A 176 10.22 -31.12 -21.63
C LEU A 176 9.78 -30.40 -20.35
N GLY A 177 9.36 -31.19 -19.36
CA GLY A 177 9.12 -30.71 -18.01
C GLY A 177 10.44 -30.50 -17.28
N ALA A 178 11.33 -31.49 -17.37
CA ALA A 178 12.67 -31.43 -16.79
C ALA A 178 13.70 -32.21 -17.60
N LEU A 179 14.97 -31.78 -17.51
CA LEU A 179 16.14 -32.47 -18.05
C LEU A 179 17.16 -32.73 -16.94
N VAL A 180 17.50 -34.00 -16.73
CA VAL A 180 18.52 -34.42 -15.76
C VAL A 180 19.75 -34.88 -16.51
N VAL A 181 20.92 -34.37 -16.15
CA VAL A 181 22.21 -34.81 -16.71
C VAL A 181 22.99 -35.59 -15.65
N VAL A 182 23.24 -36.87 -15.91
CA VAL A 182 24.05 -37.74 -15.03
C VAL A 182 25.37 -38.01 -15.73
N SER A 183 26.49 -37.58 -15.15
CA SER A 183 27.80 -37.64 -15.79
C SER A 183 28.93 -37.59 -14.75
N HIS A 184 30.16 -37.93 -15.16
CA HIS A 184 31.34 -37.43 -14.45
C HIS A 184 31.52 -35.94 -14.73
N GLY A 185 32.11 -35.19 -13.80
CA GLY A 185 32.52 -33.80 -14.02
C GLY A 185 34.02 -33.68 -14.24
N THR A 186 34.45 -32.58 -14.87
CA THR A 186 35.89 -32.33 -15.12
C THR A 186 36.63 -31.81 -13.90
N GLU A 187 35.91 -31.33 -12.89
CA GLU A 187 36.44 -30.67 -11.68
C GLU A 187 37.41 -29.49 -11.95
N SER A 188 37.47 -29.03 -13.20
CA SER A 188 38.31 -27.93 -13.65
C SER A 188 37.44 -26.71 -13.94
N LEU A 189 37.95 -25.53 -13.57
CA LEU A 189 37.31 -24.25 -13.88
C LEU A 189 37.53 -23.81 -15.33
N THR A 190 38.53 -24.37 -16.01
CA THR A 190 38.94 -23.96 -17.36
C THR A 190 38.43 -24.89 -18.46
N GLN A 191 37.81 -26.01 -18.08
CA GLN A 191 37.26 -27.00 -19.00
C GLN A 191 35.73 -27.01 -18.96
N GLN A 192 35.13 -27.65 -19.96
CA GLN A 192 33.68 -27.84 -19.97
C GLN A 192 33.22 -28.68 -18.75
N PRO A 193 32.00 -28.48 -18.25
CA PRO A 193 31.57 -28.99 -16.94
C PRO A 193 31.58 -30.51 -16.81
N PHE A 194 31.31 -31.24 -17.89
CA PHE A 194 31.16 -32.70 -17.87
C PHE A 194 32.35 -33.40 -18.50
N ARG A 195 32.65 -34.60 -18.01
CA ARG A 195 33.67 -35.50 -18.57
C ARG A 195 32.99 -36.74 -19.13
N LEU A 196 33.21 -37.00 -20.41
CA LEU A 196 32.73 -38.20 -21.10
C LEU A 196 33.56 -39.43 -20.72
N PRO A 197 33.05 -40.67 -20.96
CA PRO A 197 33.79 -41.90 -20.70
C PRO A 197 35.15 -42.00 -21.40
N ASP A 198 35.31 -41.33 -22.55
CA ASP A 198 36.58 -41.27 -23.29
C ASP A 198 37.56 -40.20 -22.77
N GLY A 199 37.22 -39.54 -21.67
CA GLY A 199 38.02 -38.51 -21.01
C GLY A 199 37.87 -37.10 -21.56
N ARG A 200 37.17 -36.91 -22.69
CA ARG A 200 36.92 -35.58 -23.27
C ARG A 200 35.97 -34.76 -22.41
N SER A 201 36.18 -33.45 -22.39
CA SER A 201 35.24 -32.52 -21.76
C SER A 201 34.03 -32.29 -22.68
N TRP A 202 32.84 -32.13 -22.09
CA TRP A 202 31.57 -31.90 -22.78
C TRP A 202 30.71 -30.88 -22.03
N THR A 203 29.81 -30.19 -22.75
CA THR A 203 28.82 -29.29 -22.18
C THR A 203 27.45 -29.52 -22.80
N LEU A 204 26.39 -29.29 -22.01
CA LEU A 204 25.02 -29.37 -22.49
C LEU A 204 24.77 -28.27 -23.55
N PRO A 205 24.40 -28.63 -24.79
CA PRO A 205 24.08 -27.66 -25.84
C PRO A 205 22.86 -26.83 -25.47
N THR A 206 22.95 -25.51 -25.66
CA THR A 206 21.89 -24.54 -25.28
C THR A 206 21.20 -23.85 -26.45
N HIS A 207 21.67 -24.08 -27.68
CA HIS A 207 21.24 -23.34 -28.87
C HIS A 207 19.77 -23.55 -29.30
N ARG A 208 19.05 -24.50 -28.69
CA ARG A 208 17.63 -24.81 -28.99
C ARG A 208 16.70 -24.55 -27.82
N GLY A 209 17.16 -23.80 -26.81
CA GLY A 209 16.44 -23.64 -25.56
C GLY A 209 16.65 -24.82 -24.60
N LEU A 210 16.16 -24.69 -23.38
CA LEU A 210 16.19 -25.70 -22.33
C LEU A 210 14.81 -25.79 -21.65
N PRO A 211 14.47 -26.93 -21.02
CA PRO A 211 13.24 -27.03 -20.27
C PRO A 211 13.29 -26.21 -18.98
N PRO A 212 12.13 -25.95 -18.36
CA PRO A 212 12.06 -25.12 -17.15
C PRO A 212 12.91 -25.63 -15.98
N LEU A 213 13.03 -26.94 -15.78
CA LEU A 213 13.87 -27.54 -14.74
C LEU A 213 15.06 -28.28 -15.37
N VAL A 214 16.27 -27.91 -14.95
CA VAL A 214 17.51 -28.63 -15.28
C VAL A 214 18.17 -29.12 -13.99
N ILE A 215 18.55 -30.40 -13.94
CA ILE A 215 19.24 -30.98 -12.79
C ILE A 215 20.58 -31.54 -13.26
N LEU A 216 21.67 -31.04 -12.70
CA LEU A 216 23.02 -31.54 -12.97
C LEU A 216 23.43 -32.49 -11.86
N LEU A 217 23.81 -33.71 -12.20
CA LEU A 217 24.34 -34.71 -11.27
C LEU A 217 25.67 -35.19 -11.80
N ALA A 218 26.69 -34.41 -11.47
CA ALA A 218 28.07 -34.69 -11.80
C ALA A 218 28.99 -34.28 -10.65
N CYS A 219 30.20 -34.84 -10.62
CA CYS A 219 31.24 -34.41 -9.68
C CYS A 219 31.63 -32.96 -9.97
N GLY A 220 31.19 -32.04 -9.13
CA GLY A 220 31.71 -30.68 -9.13
C GLY A 220 33.06 -30.62 -8.41
N ASN A 221 33.80 -29.55 -8.63
CA ASN A 221 34.86 -29.19 -7.69
C ASN A 221 34.28 -28.38 -6.53
N ASP A 222 35.08 -28.24 -5.47
CA ASP A 222 34.71 -27.38 -4.35
C ASP A 222 34.60 -25.92 -4.83
N GLU A 223 35.29 -25.55 -5.91
CA GLU A 223 35.12 -24.24 -6.56
C GLU A 223 33.76 -23.99 -7.20
N GLY A 224 32.89 -24.99 -7.31
CA GLY A 224 31.52 -24.79 -7.82
C GLY A 224 31.47 -24.64 -9.34
N ASN A 225 32.37 -25.27 -10.09
CA ASN A 225 32.38 -25.25 -11.56
C ASN A 225 31.01 -25.53 -12.20
N LEU A 226 30.20 -26.42 -11.61
CA LEU A 226 28.84 -26.72 -12.08
C LEU A 226 27.82 -25.64 -11.70
N VAL A 227 27.98 -25.03 -10.53
CA VAL A 227 27.16 -23.87 -10.10
C VAL A 227 27.40 -22.69 -11.03
N TRP A 228 28.63 -22.50 -11.51
CA TRP A 228 28.99 -21.42 -12.43
C TRP A 228 28.52 -21.61 -13.86
N ASP A 229 28.15 -22.83 -14.26
CA ASP A 229 27.51 -23.07 -15.54
C ASP A 229 26.02 -22.69 -15.52
N ALA A 230 25.42 -22.53 -14.33
CA ALA A 230 23.99 -22.26 -14.18
C ALA A 230 23.51 -20.97 -14.86
N PRO A 231 24.21 -19.81 -14.80
CA PRO A 231 23.78 -18.62 -15.53
C PRO A 231 23.62 -18.86 -17.03
N ARG A 232 24.52 -19.64 -17.64
CA ARG A 232 24.42 -20.01 -19.06
C ARG A 232 23.17 -20.84 -19.34
N LEU A 233 22.81 -21.76 -18.43
CA LEU A 233 21.61 -22.58 -18.55
C LEU A 233 20.33 -21.75 -18.35
N LEU A 234 20.32 -20.84 -17.37
CA LEU A 234 19.21 -19.91 -17.15
C LEU A 234 18.98 -18.98 -18.35
N SER A 235 20.05 -18.39 -18.90
CA SER A 235 19.99 -17.59 -20.13
C SER A 235 19.53 -18.38 -21.36
N ALA A 236 19.67 -19.70 -21.33
CA ALA A 236 19.20 -20.60 -22.39
C ALA A 236 17.74 -21.05 -22.22
N GLY A 237 17.01 -20.51 -21.24
CA GLY A 237 15.57 -20.75 -21.04
C GLY A 237 15.20 -21.62 -19.84
N ALA A 238 16.19 -22.20 -19.14
CA ALA A 238 15.90 -22.85 -17.86
C ALA A 238 15.39 -21.83 -16.85
N GLN A 239 14.38 -22.22 -16.05
CA GLN A 239 13.85 -21.38 -14.97
C GLN A 239 14.48 -21.72 -13.63
N THR A 240 14.82 -23.00 -13.44
CA THR A 240 15.48 -23.53 -12.27
C THR A 240 16.59 -24.48 -12.70
N CYS A 241 17.76 -24.32 -12.11
CA CYS A 241 18.88 -25.25 -12.23
C CYS A 241 19.26 -25.75 -10.83
N LEU A 242 19.35 -27.06 -10.66
CA LEU A 242 19.92 -27.68 -9.47
C LEU A 242 21.30 -28.24 -9.82
N ALA A 243 22.34 -27.81 -9.13
CA ALA A 243 23.71 -28.28 -9.36
C ALA A 243 24.46 -28.50 -8.05
N PRO A 244 25.36 -29.49 -7.99
CA PRO A 244 26.11 -29.78 -6.78
C PRO A 244 27.29 -28.82 -6.61
N LEU A 245 27.52 -28.39 -5.37
CA LEU A 245 28.75 -27.77 -4.90
C LEU A 245 29.64 -28.84 -4.24
N GLY A 246 30.64 -29.33 -4.98
CA GLY A 246 31.52 -30.43 -4.58
C GLY A 246 31.15 -31.76 -5.24
N ARG A 247 31.57 -32.87 -4.63
CA ARG A 247 31.52 -34.22 -5.21
C ARG A 247 30.39 -35.08 -4.61
N PRO A 248 29.19 -35.17 -5.22
CA PRO A 248 28.17 -36.11 -4.76
C PRO A 248 28.60 -37.55 -5.02
N CYS A 249 28.40 -38.44 -4.04
CA CYS A 249 28.62 -39.87 -4.27
C CYS A 249 27.44 -40.43 -5.11
N PRO A 250 27.69 -41.38 -6.03
CA PRO A 250 26.66 -41.90 -6.95
C PRO A 250 25.40 -42.43 -6.24
N GLU A 251 25.54 -43.12 -5.12
CA GLU A 251 24.40 -43.63 -4.32
C GLU A 251 23.57 -42.51 -3.73
N ALA A 252 24.22 -41.45 -3.22
CA ALA A 252 23.54 -40.30 -2.67
C ALA A 252 22.82 -39.49 -3.75
N ALA A 253 23.44 -39.35 -4.94
CA ALA A 253 22.82 -38.73 -6.11
C ALA A 253 21.60 -39.51 -6.60
N GLY A 254 21.70 -40.84 -6.69
CA GLY A 254 20.58 -41.71 -7.08
C GLY A 254 19.41 -41.62 -6.11
N ARG A 255 19.68 -41.66 -4.79
CA ARG A 255 18.63 -41.52 -3.76
C ARG A 255 18.02 -40.12 -3.71
N PHE A 256 18.82 -39.08 -3.95
CA PHE A 256 18.31 -37.71 -4.09
C PHE A 256 17.30 -37.63 -5.24
N LEU A 257 17.66 -38.11 -6.43
CA LEU A 257 16.73 -38.14 -7.58
C LEU A 257 15.46 -38.95 -7.30
N ALA A 258 15.63 -40.13 -6.71
CA ALA A 258 14.53 -41.05 -6.42
C ALA A 258 13.51 -40.45 -5.44
N ALA A 259 13.92 -39.50 -4.59
CA ALA A 259 13.03 -38.78 -3.70
C ALA A 259 12.49 -37.48 -4.31
N LEU A 260 13.35 -36.70 -4.99
CA LEU A 260 13.01 -35.39 -5.53
C LEU A 260 11.96 -35.46 -6.66
N LEU A 261 12.19 -36.31 -7.67
CA LEU A 261 11.34 -36.32 -8.86
C LEU A 261 9.89 -36.75 -8.57
N PRO A 262 9.63 -37.81 -7.78
CA PRO A 262 8.25 -38.17 -7.43
C PRO A 262 7.51 -37.07 -6.66
N ALA A 263 8.17 -36.41 -5.70
CA ALA A 263 7.57 -35.33 -4.93
C ALA A 263 7.23 -34.11 -5.82
N TRP A 264 8.14 -33.73 -6.72
CA TRP A 264 7.91 -32.65 -7.66
C TRP A 264 6.80 -32.97 -8.68
N GLN A 265 6.75 -34.22 -9.18
CA GLN A 265 5.68 -34.68 -10.06
C GLN A 265 4.32 -34.76 -9.36
N ALA A 266 4.31 -34.98 -8.04
CA ALA A 266 3.11 -34.89 -7.21
C ALA A 266 2.62 -33.44 -6.99
N GLY A 267 3.38 -32.44 -7.48
CA GLY A 267 3.01 -31.03 -7.49
C GLY A 267 3.55 -30.21 -6.32
N GLU A 268 4.53 -30.74 -5.60
CA GLU A 268 5.31 -29.96 -4.63
C GLU A 268 6.25 -28.98 -5.34
N GLN A 269 6.53 -27.84 -4.69
CA GLN A 269 7.48 -26.85 -5.21
C GLN A 269 8.91 -27.38 -5.06
N ILE A 270 9.72 -27.22 -6.11
CA ILE A 270 11.08 -27.78 -6.16
C ILE A 270 11.96 -27.31 -4.98
N GLY A 271 11.79 -26.07 -4.53
CA GLY A 271 12.46 -25.53 -3.36
C GLY A 271 12.05 -26.17 -2.05
N ALA A 272 10.75 -26.43 -1.86
CA ALA A 272 10.23 -27.09 -0.67
C ALA A 272 10.74 -28.54 -0.59
N VAL A 273 10.67 -29.26 -1.71
CA VAL A 273 11.22 -30.63 -1.81
C VAL A 273 12.72 -30.64 -1.48
N LEU A 274 13.49 -29.70 -2.05
CA LEU A 274 14.93 -29.63 -1.78
C LEU A 274 15.22 -29.33 -0.29
N LEU A 275 14.50 -28.38 0.29
CA LEU A 275 14.64 -27.99 1.70
C LEU A 275 14.33 -29.18 2.63
N ASP A 276 13.23 -29.89 2.39
CA ASP A 276 12.85 -31.07 3.16
C ASP A 276 13.90 -32.18 3.07
N LEU A 277 14.41 -32.45 1.87
CA LEU A 277 15.48 -33.43 1.68
C LEU A 277 16.79 -33.03 2.39
N GLN A 278 17.13 -31.74 2.42
CA GLN A 278 18.32 -31.24 3.12
C GLN A 278 18.23 -31.35 4.65
N SER A 279 17.01 -31.28 5.20
CA SER A 279 16.73 -31.44 6.62
C SER A 279 16.96 -32.88 7.12
N ALA A 280 16.82 -33.88 6.25
CA ALA A 280 16.94 -35.31 6.57
C ALA A 280 18.40 -35.80 6.72
N ALA A 281 19.18 -35.13 7.58
CA ALA A 281 20.63 -35.23 7.78
C ALA A 281 21.23 -36.64 7.82
N GLU A 282 20.50 -37.58 8.42
CA GLU A 282 20.98 -38.93 8.73
C GLU A 282 20.77 -39.90 7.56
N THR A 283 19.96 -39.50 6.58
CA THR A 283 19.66 -40.31 5.39
C THR A 283 20.72 -40.11 4.31
N THR A 284 20.99 -41.16 3.52
CA THR A 284 21.91 -41.05 2.37
C THR A 284 21.37 -40.09 1.30
N SER A 285 20.06 -39.94 1.16
CA SER A 285 19.42 -38.90 0.33
C SER A 285 19.72 -37.49 0.85
N GLY A 286 19.64 -37.28 2.17
CA GLY A 286 19.99 -35.99 2.79
C GLY A 286 21.45 -35.60 2.60
N ARG A 287 22.38 -36.57 2.56
CA ARG A 287 23.79 -36.30 2.21
C ARG A 287 23.94 -35.81 0.77
N GLY A 288 23.16 -36.34 -0.18
CA GLY A 288 23.15 -35.88 -1.57
C GLY A 288 22.52 -34.49 -1.72
N ALA A 289 21.35 -34.28 -1.11
CA ALA A 289 20.60 -33.02 -1.18
C ALA A 289 21.38 -31.81 -0.63
N ARG A 290 22.21 -32.00 0.40
CA ARG A 290 23.05 -30.95 1.00
C ARG A 290 24.16 -30.44 0.08
N LEU A 291 24.49 -31.15 -0.98
CA LEU A 291 25.42 -30.67 -1.99
C LEU A 291 24.70 -29.86 -3.07
N MET A 292 23.40 -30.06 -3.25
CA MET A 292 22.63 -29.38 -4.29
C MET A 292 22.38 -27.92 -3.91
N GLN A 293 22.66 -27.03 -4.85
CA GLN A 293 22.37 -25.61 -4.80
C GLN A 293 21.27 -25.31 -5.81
N LEU A 294 20.41 -24.34 -5.46
CA LEU A 294 19.32 -23.89 -6.31
C LEU A 294 19.70 -22.56 -6.98
N MET A 295 19.57 -22.53 -8.31
CA MET A 295 19.74 -21.34 -9.12
C MET A 295 18.46 -21.08 -9.93
N GLY A 296 18.08 -19.82 -10.08
CA GLY A 296 16.78 -19.42 -10.58
C GLY A 296 15.71 -19.54 -9.49
N ARG A 297 14.49 -19.89 -9.89
CA ARG A 297 13.31 -19.86 -9.01
C ARG A 297 13.10 -21.16 -8.24
N ALA A 298 12.57 -21.11 -7.02
CA ALA A 298 12.29 -22.32 -6.23
C ALA A 298 10.81 -22.73 -6.13
N ASP A 299 9.90 -21.91 -6.63
CA ASP A 299 8.46 -22.14 -6.62
C ASP A 299 7.95 -23.00 -7.81
N LEU A 300 8.86 -23.50 -8.66
CA LEU A 300 8.52 -24.34 -9.80
C LEU A 300 7.91 -25.68 -9.37
N ARG A 301 6.73 -26.02 -9.89
CA ARG A 301 6.01 -27.30 -9.62
C ARG A 301 5.27 -27.81 -10.85
N MET A 302 4.89 -29.09 -10.84
CA MET A 302 3.99 -29.67 -11.85
C MET A 302 2.53 -29.66 -11.39
N ALA A 303 1.60 -29.15 -12.20
CA ALA A 303 0.16 -29.23 -11.95
C ALA A 303 -0.66 -28.77 -13.15
N ASP A 304 -1.91 -29.23 -13.21
CA ASP A 304 -2.88 -28.80 -14.22
C ASP A 304 -3.46 -27.41 -13.91
N THR A 305 -3.56 -27.05 -12.63
CA THR A 305 -4.18 -25.80 -12.19
C THR A 305 -3.18 -24.89 -11.46
N PRO A 306 -3.13 -23.59 -11.80
CA PRO A 306 -2.32 -22.63 -11.10
C PRO A 306 -2.89 -22.33 -9.71
N ARG A 307 -1.99 -22.02 -8.76
CA ARG A 307 -2.35 -21.37 -7.49
C ARG A 307 -2.49 -19.86 -7.70
N LEU A 308 -3.12 -19.16 -6.77
CA LEU A 308 -3.30 -17.71 -6.84
C LEU A 308 -1.95 -16.97 -7.00
N GLU A 309 -0.89 -17.42 -6.33
CA GLU A 309 0.44 -16.80 -6.44
C GLU A 309 1.05 -16.94 -7.85
N GLU A 310 0.58 -17.90 -8.65
CA GLU A 310 1.04 -18.23 -10.00
C GLU A 310 0.16 -17.61 -11.09
N CYS A 311 -1.03 -17.14 -10.75
CA CYS A 311 -1.93 -16.42 -11.64
C CYS A 311 -1.36 -15.05 -11.99
N ASP A 312 -1.58 -14.58 -13.23
CA ASP A 312 -1.31 -13.20 -13.59
C ASP A 312 -2.22 -12.23 -12.82
N ASP A 313 -1.86 -10.95 -12.83
CA ASP A 313 -2.58 -9.96 -12.04
C ASP A 313 -4.00 -9.72 -12.55
N GLN A 314 -4.27 -9.93 -13.84
CA GLN A 314 -5.59 -9.75 -14.41
C GLN A 314 -6.53 -10.86 -13.93
N THR A 315 -6.04 -12.08 -13.84
CA THR A 315 -6.73 -13.23 -13.29
C THR A 315 -7.04 -13.02 -11.81
N LEU A 316 -6.05 -12.53 -11.03
CA LEU A 316 -6.28 -12.16 -9.63
C LEU A 316 -7.31 -11.04 -9.49
N ALA A 317 -7.26 -10.01 -10.34
CA ALA A 317 -8.21 -8.92 -10.33
C ALA A 317 -9.64 -9.37 -10.69
N ASN A 318 -9.78 -10.28 -11.66
CA ASN A 318 -11.06 -10.90 -12.02
C ASN A 318 -11.62 -11.70 -10.83
N ALA A 319 -10.80 -12.60 -10.24
CA ALA A 319 -11.21 -13.37 -9.07
C ALA A 319 -11.59 -12.47 -7.88
N SER A 320 -10.83 -11.38 -7.65
CA SER A 320 -11.14 -10.39 -6.61
C SER A 320 -12.50 -9.73 -6.85
N ARG A 321 -12.81 -9.34 -8.11
CA ARG A 321 -14.13 -8.81 -8.49
C ARG A 321 -15.26 -9.80 -8.26
N ASP A 322 -14.98 -11.09 -8.43
CA ASP A 322 -15.89 -12.20 -8.11
C ASP A 322 -15.91 -12.55 -6.61
N HIS A 323 -15.43 -11.64 -5.75
CA HIS A 323 -15.38 -11.75 -4.30
C HIS A 323 -14.43 -12.83 -3.74
N ASP A 324 -13.40 -13.22 -4.50
CA ASP A 324 -12.27 -14.00 -3.95
C ASP A 324 -11.35 -13.08 -3.14
N GLU A 325 -11.57 -13.12 -1.83
CA GLU A 325 -10.82 -12.40 -0.82
C GLU A 325 -9.32 -12.73 -0.80
N GLU A 326 -8.96 -13.98 -1.09
CA GLU A 326 -7.57 -14.41 -1.08
C GLU A 326 -6.83 -13.90 -2.31
N ALA A 327 -7.50 -13.84 -3.46
CA ALA A 327 -6.95 -13.26 -4.68
C ALA A 327 -6.58 -11.78 -4.49
N LEU A 328 -7.42 -11.01 -3.80
CA LEU A 328 -7.14 -9.61 -3.50
C LEU A 328 -5.91 -9.48 -2.60
N ARG A 329 -5.81 -10.30 -1.55
CA ARG A 329 -4.65 -10.31 -0.63
C ARG A 329 -3.34 -10.57 -1.39
N VAL A 330 -3.32 -11.57 -2.27
CA VAL A 330 -2.16 -11.89 -3.11
C VAL A 330 -1.80 -10.72 -4.03
N LEU A 331 -2.80 -10.09 -4.66
CA LEU A 331 -2.59 -8.93 -5.53
C LEU A 331 -1.98 -7.74 -4.77
N LEU A 332 -2.49 -7.40 -3.58
CA LEU A 332 -1.99 -6.29 -2.75
C LEU A 332 -0.51 -6.49 -2.36
N ASN A 333 -0.17 -7.70 -1.90
CA ASN A 333 1.20 -8.06 -1.53
C ASN A 333 2.14 -8.02 -2.74
N ARG A 334 1.71 -8.54 -3.89
CA ARG A 334 2.50 -8.53 -5.13
C ARG A 334 2.76 -7.12 -5.65
N LEU A 335 1.75 -6.25 -5.67
CA LEU A 335 1.91 -4.86 -6.09
C LEU A 335 2.90 -4.10 -5.18
N THR A 336 2.85 -4.37 -3.87
CA THR A 336 3.80 -3.82 -2.88
C THR A 336 5.23 -4.23 -3.21
N LEU A 337 5.51 -5.54 -3.35
CA LEU A 337 6.85 -6.04 -3.64
C LEU A 337 7.40 -5.47 -4.95
N ARG A 338 6.57 -5.41 -6.00
CA ARG A 338 7.00 -4.85 -7.30
C ARG A 338 7.36 -3.37 -7.23
N CYS A 339 6.69 -2.58 -6.40
CA CYS A 339 7.11 -1.19 -6.18
C CYS A 339 8.54 -1.13 -5.65
N PHE A 340 8.88 -1.93 -4.64
CA PHE A 340 10.25 -1.99 -4.10
C PHE A 340 11.25 -2.53 -5.14
N GLN A 341 10.90 -3.59 -5.86
CA GLN A 341 11.78 -4.17 -6.89
C GLN A 341 12.05 -3.21 -8.05
N ALA A 342 11.06 -2.38 -8.43
CA ALA A 342 11.20 -1.38 -9.49
C ALA A 342 11.76 -0.03 -9.02
N ASP A 343 12.14 0.11 -7.74
CA ASP A 343 12.49 1.40 -7.12
C ASP A 343 11.43 2.49 -7.37
N HIS A 344 10.17 2.06 -7.30
CA HIS A 344 9.01 2.89 -7.48
C HIS A 344 8.42 3.30 -6.12
N PRO A 345 7.91 4.54 -6.00
CA PRO A 345 7.25 4.96 -4.79
C PRO A 345 5.97 4.11 -4.57
N LEU A 346 5.70 3.79 -3.30
CA LEU A 346 4.68 2.80 -2.94
C LEU A 346 3.24 3.24 -3.28
N ASP A 347 2.99 4.54 -3.44
CA ASP A 347 1.70 5.05 -3.95
C ASP A 347 1.38 4.58 -5.38
N LYS A 348 2.37 4.12 -6.18
CA LYS A 348 2.07 3.46 -7.47
C LYS A 348 1.31 2.13 -7.29
N ALA A 349 1.44 1.46 -6.14
CA ALA A 349 0.69 0.24 -5.86
C ALA A 349 -0.82 0.49 -5.76
N GLU A 350 -1.23 1.62 -5.16
CA GLU A 350 -2.62 2.04 -5.10
C GLU A 350 -3.18 2.28 -6.51
N LYS A 351 -2.45 3.05 -7.33
CA LYS A 351 -2.88 3.35 -8.70
C LYS A 351 -3.04 2.06 -9.52
N ALA A 352 -2.06 1.16 -9.45
CA ALA A 352 -2.13 -0.14 -10.13
C ALA A 352 -3.30 -1.00 -9.62
N LEU A 353 -3.62 -0.95 -8.32
CA LEU A 353 -4.79 -1.66 -7.77
C LEU A 353 -6.09 -1.14 -8.38
N ARG A 354 -6.29 0.19 -8.34
CA ARG A 354 -7.49 0.85 -8.86
C ARG A 354 -7.69 0.54 -10.35
N GLU A 355 -6.63 0.67 -11.15
CA GLU A 355 -6.65 0.35 -12.59
C GLU A 355 -7.05 -1.10 -12.85
N ARG A 356 -6.50 -2.05 -12.08
CA ARG A 356 -6.75 -3.49 -12.30
C ARG A 356 -8.14 -3.92 -11.87
N LEU A 357 -8.65 -3.32 -10.79
CA LEU A 357 -9.99 -3.59 -10.28
C LEU A 357 -11.08 -2.78 -11.00
N ASN A 358 -10.72 -1.85 -11.89
CA ASN A 358 -11.61 -0.89 -12.54
C ASN A 358 -12.34 0.01 -11.52
N VAL A 359 -11.61 0.54 -10.54
CA VAL A 359 -12.15 1.45 -9.52
C VAL A 359 -11.73 2.88 -9.87
N GLY A 360 -12.63 3.62 -10.51
CA GLY A 360 -12.44 5.03 -10.85
C GLY A 360 -12.36 5.92 -9.61
N TYR A 361 -11.83 7.14 -9.76
CA TYR A 361 -11.74 8.11 -8.66
C TYR A 361 -13.06 8.86 -8.39
N LEU A 362 -13.99 8.77 -9.34
CA LEU A 362 -15.33 9.37 -9.27
C LEU A 362 -16.44 8.30 -9.19
N ASP A 363 -16.08 7.01 -9.06
CA ASP A 363 -17.05 5.91 -8.98
C ASP A 363 -17.27 5.48 -7.52
N GLU A 364 -18.24 6.13 -6.86
CA GLU A 364 -18.59 5.85 -5.47
C GLU A 364 -18.96 4.37 -5.23
N GLN A 365 -19.66 3.74 -6.18
CA GLN A 365 -20.09 2.35 -6.02
C GLN A 365 -18.89 1.41 -6.03
N ALA A 366 -17.95 1.62 -6.95
CA ALA A 366 -16.71 0.85 -7.02
C ALA A 366 -15.82 1.08 -5.78
N GLU A 367 -15.74 2.32 -5.27
CA GLU A 367 -14.99 2.61 -4.05
C GLU A 367 -15.61 1.95 -2.81
N ARG A 368 -16.94 2.00 -2.65
CA ARG A 368 -17.64 1.31 -1.55
C ARG A 368 -17.44 -0.21 -1.61
N TRP A 369 -17.46 -0.79 -2.82
CA TRP A 369 -17.13 -2.20 -3.01
C TRP A 369 -15.70 -2.50 -2.56
N LEU A 370 -14.72 -1.72 -3.04
CA LEU A 370 -13.31 -1.92 -2.69
C LEU A 370 -13.09 -1.78 -1.18
N PHE A 371 -13.69 -0.76 -0.56
CA PHE A 371 -13.64 -0.56 0.88
C PHE A 371 -14.12 -1.78 1.66
N ALA A 372 -15.26 -2.37 1.26
CA ALA A 372 -15.78 -3.58 1.89
C ALA A 372 -14.84 -4.79 1.74
N GLN A 373 -14.11 -4.89 0.63
CA GLN A 373 -13.09 -5.94 0.44
C GLN A 373 -11.85 -5.68 1.32
N LEU A 374 -11.35 -4.43 1.35
CA LEU A 374 -10.19 -4.05 2.15
C LEU A 374 -10.40 -4.28 3.65
N GLN A 375 -11.62 -4.06 4.15
CA GLN A 375 -11.97 -4.32 5.54
C GLN A 375 -11.75 -5.77 5.98
N ARG A 376 -11.90 -6.72 5.04
CA ARG A 376 -11.77 -8.15 5.34
C ARG A 376 -10.33 -8.64 5.23
N GLN A 377 -9.54 -8.03 4.35
CA GLN A 377 -8.22 -8.55 3.97
C GLN A 377 -7.02 -7.75 4.46
N SER A 378 -7.19 -6.46 4.73
CA SER A 378 -6.07 -5.57 5.05
C SER A 378 -5.23 -6.04 6.25
N ASP A 379 -5.84 -6.63 7.27
CA ASP A 379 -5.14 -7.18 8.45
C ASP A 379 -4.33 -8.47 8.15
N ARG A 380 -4.61 -9.12 7.01
CA ARG A 380 -3.91 -10.34 6.53
C ARG A 380 -2.81 -10.03 5.51
N CYS A 381 -2.69 -8.77 5.08
CA CYS A 381 -1.60 -8.33 4.21
C CYS A 381 -0.27 -8.26 4.97
N TRP A 382 0.84 -8.29 4.22
CA TRP A 382 2.16 -8.02 4.77
C TRP A 382 2.22 -6.64 5.44
N LEU A 383 3.06 -6.47 6.45
CA LEU A 383 3.13 -5.20 7.19
C LEU A 383 3.51 -4.04 6.24
N LEU A 384 4.44 -4.25 5.30
CA LEU A 384 4.77 -3.24 4.28
C LEU A 384 3.60 -2.92 3.33
N SER A 385 2.73 -3.89 3.04
CA SER A 385 1.52 -3.66 2.24
C SER A 385 0.46 -2.89 3.02
N GLN A 386 0.33 -3.15 4.33
CA GLN A 386 -0.63 -2.45 5.19
C GLN A 386 -0.40 -0.94 5.21
N VAL A 387 0.83 -0.47 5.02
CA VAL A 387 1.19 0.95 5.04
C VAL A 387 0.33 1.81 4.12
N TRP A 388 0.11 1.37 2.88
CA TRP A 388 -0.70 2.11 1.91
C TRP A 388 -2.15 1.60 1.89
N VAL A 389 -2.37 0.29 2.12
CA VAL A 389 -3.72 -0.30 2.13
C VAL A 389 -4.57 0.24 3.27
N LYS A 390 -4.01 0.36 4.49
CA LYS A 390 -4.74 0.92 5.64
C LYS A 390 -4.98 2.41 5.49
N ALA A 391 -4.08 3.12 4.83
CA ALA A 391 -4.27 4.53 4.52
C ALA A 391 -5.42 4.70 3.52
N LEU A 392 -5.47 3.88 2.45
CA LEU A 392 -6.60 3.87 1.51
C LEU A 392 -7.92 3.49 2.21
N GLU A 393 -7.89 2.47 3.06
CA GLU A 393 -9.04 2.09 3.89
C GLU A 393 -9.50 3.23 4.80
N ALA A 394 -8.56 4.01 5.36
CA ALA A 394 -8.86 5.21 6.14
C ALA A 394 -9.50 6.32 5.29
N HIS A 395 -9.03 6.51 4.06
CA HIS A 395 -9.65 7.43 3.13
C HIS A 395 -11.11 7.04 2.86
N PHE A 396 -11.39 5.77 2.61
CA PHE A 396 -12.75 5.29 2.37
C PHE A 396 -13.62 5.30 3.63
N ALA A 397 -13.07 5.00 4.79
CA ALA A 397 -13.79 5.09 6.06
C ALA A 397 -14.28 6.52 6.33
N GLU A 398 -13.46 7.53 6.01
CA GLU A 398 -13.85 8.93 6.12
C GLU A 398 -15.01 9.30 5.17
N ALA A 399 -15.08 8.71 3.98
CA ALA A 399 -16.17 8.97 3.04
C ALA A 399 -17.46 8.19 3.41
N TYR A 400 -17.33 6.91 3.77
CA TYR A 400 -18.43 5.95 3.71
C TYR A 400 -18.82 5.30 5.05
N ASP A 401 -17.92 5.21 6.03
CA ASP A 401 -18.23 4.58 7.33
C ASP A 401 -17.33 5.07 8.48
N HIS A 402 -17.79 6.12 9.17
CA HIS A 402 -17.05 6.73 10.28
C HIS A 402 -16.83 5.79 11.48
N ARG A 403 -17.59 4.69 11.60
CA ARG A 403 -17.45 3.74 12.73
C ARG A 403 -16.10 3.02 12.72
N GLN A 404 -15.41 3.00 11.58
CA GLN A 404 -14.13 2.32 11.41
C GLN A 404 -12.91 3.17 11.81
N ILE A 405 -13.08 4.48 11.99
CA ILE A 405 -11.99 5.44 12.19
C ILE A 405 -11.12 5.05 13.40
N GLN A 406 -11.73 4.69 14.53
CA GLN A 406 -10.98 4.30 15.73
C GLN A 406 -10.09 3.06 15.50
N ARG A 407 -10.59 2.05 14.77
CA ARG A 407 -9.81 0.86 14.43
C ARG A 407 -8.61 1.22 13.55
N LEU A 408 -8.83 2.10 12.59
CA LEU A 408 -7.81 2.54 11.64
C LEU A 408 -6.73 3.41 12.30
N GLU A 409 -7.10 4.27 13.24
CA GLU A 409 -6.12 4.99 14.07
C GLU A 409 -5.24 4.04 14.89
N GLN A 410 -5.82 2.97 15.43
CA GLN A 410 -5.05 1.96 16.14
C GLN A 410 -4.10 1.22 15.19
N ALA A 411 -4.55 0.90 13.97
CA ALA A 411 -3.70 0.31 12.94
C ALA A 411 -2.52 1.22 12.57
N ARG A 412 -2.77 2.52 12.36
CA ARG A 412 -1.73 3.53 12.13
C ARG A 412 -0.67 3.54 13.25
N ARG A 413 -1.09 3.53 14.52
CA ARG A 413 -0.14 3.49 15.65
C ARG A 413 0.72 2.24 15.66
N THR A 414 0.17 1.10 15.22
CA THR A 414 0.95 -0.15 15.07
C THR A 414 2.01 0.00 13.99
N LEU A 415 1.66 0.58 12.84
CA LEU A 415 2.61 0.86 11.75
C LEU A 415 3.73 1.83 12.18
N GLU A 416 3.37 2.90 12.91
CA GLU A 416 4.34 3.87 13.42
C GLU A 416 5.30 3.26 14.45
N ARG A 417 4.80 2.39 15.34
CA ARG A 417 5.64 1.65 16.31
C ARG A 417 6.60 0.67 15.65
N ALA A 418 6.18 0.09 14.52
CA ALA A 418 7.02 -0.76 13.71
C ALA A 418 8.03 0.03 12.85
N GLN A 419 8.02 1.37 12.93
CA GLN A 419 8.93 2.25 12.22
C GLN A 419 8.92 2.05 10.69
N VAL A 420 7.76 1.70 10.14
CA VAL A 420 7.63 1.51 8.70
C VAL A 420 7.42 2.86 8.01
N ASP A 421 8.24 3.16 7.01
CA ASP A 421 8.13 4.38 6.23
C ASP A 421 6.82 4.41 5.41
N MET A 422 6.00 5.42 5.65
CA MET A 422 4.77 5.64 4.89
C MET A 422 5.04 6.46 3.63
N PRO A 423 4.44 6.09 2.47
CA PRO A 423 4.56 6.90 1.27
C PRO A 423 3.90 8.25 1.49
N ALA A 424 4.45 9.30 0.88
CA ALA A 424 3.99 10.67 1.09
C ALA A 424 2.46 10.85 0.92
N PRO A 425 1.81 10.29 -0.12
CA PRO A 425 0.35 10.40 -0.26
C PRO A 425 -0.45 9.75 0.87
N ALA A 426 0.07 8.74 1.57
CA ALA A 426 -0.66 8.12 2.69
C ALA A 426 -0.91 9.10 3.85
N TYR A 427 -0.04 10.10 4.03
CA TYR A 427 -0.26 11.15 5.04
C TYR A 427 -1.50 11.98 4.75
N HIS A 428 -1.90 12.15 3.49
CA HIS A 428 -3.16 12.81 3.15
C HIS A 428 -4.35 12.08 3.76
N TYR A 429 -4.39 10.75 3.62
CA TYR A 429 -5.49 9.92 4.12
C TYR A 429 -5.55 9.89 5.65
N TRP A 430 -4.38 9.82 6.29
CA TRP A 430 -4.32 9.88 7.74
C TRP A 430 -4.68 11.27 8.31
N ALA A 431 -4.26 12.34 7.61
CA ALA A 431 -4.61 13.71 7.98
C ALA A 431 -6.12 13.94 7.92
N LYS A 432 -6.84 13.32 6.99
CA LYS A 432 -8.32 13.38 6.93
C LYS A 432 -9.00 12.87 8.21
N LEU A 433 -8.51 11.78 8.79
CA LEU A 433 -9.04 11.28 10.07
C LEU A 433 -8.80 12.26 11.22
N ALA A 434 -7.63 12.90 11.26
CA ALA A 434 -7.33 13.93 12.27
C ALA A 434 -8.21 15.17 12.08
N TYR A 435 -8.34 15.63 10.84
CA TYR A 435 -9.17 16.75 10.42
C TYR A 435 -10.64 16.56 10.82
N ARG A 436 -11.21 15.37 10.61
CA ARG A 436 -12.61 15.07 10.90
C ARG A 436 -13.00 15.27 12.37
N HIS A 437 -12.07 14.97 13.28
CA HIS A 437 -12.24 15.18 14.73
C HIS A 437 -11.77 16.57 15.20
N GLY A 438 -11.61 17.52 14.27
CA GLY A 438 -11.11 18.88 14.50
C GLY A 438 -9.72 18.94 15.14
N ARG A 439 -8.92 17.87 15.01
CA ARG A 439 -7.51 17.84 15.45
C ARG A 439 -6.60 18.47 14.38
N TYR A 440 -6.88 19.73 14.03
CA TYR A 440 -6.21 20.43 12.94
C TYR A 440 -4.69 20.51 13.08
N ALA A 441 -4.17 20.70 14.30
CA ALA A 441 -2.73 20.68 14.58
C ALA A 441 -2.05 19.37 14.13
N LEU A 442 -2.65 18.22 14.45
CA LEU A 442 -2.14 16.90 14.04
C LEU A 442 -2.27 16.70 12.54
N SER A 443 -3.40 17.12 11.96
CA SER A 443 -3.63 17.07 10.51
C SER A 443 -2.59 17.92 9.75
N LEU A 444 -2.27 19.13 10.23
CA LEU A 444 -1.23 19.99 9.65
C LEU A 444 0.15 19.36 9.74
N GLN A 445 0.47 18.69 10.85
CA GLN A 445 1.74 17.98 11.02
C GLN A 445 1.89 16.83 10.02
N ASP A 446 0.84 16.03 9.83
CA ASP A 446 0.85 14.93 8.84
C ASP A 446 1.04 15.46 7.42
N ILE A 447 0.32 16.52 7.04
CA ILE A 447 0.47 17.15 5.74
C ILE A 447 1.88 17.72 5.55
N ALA A 448 2.43 18.42 6.55
CA ALA A 448 3.78 18.94 6.49
C ALA A 448 4.81 17.81 6.33
N LYS A 449 4.63 16.68 7.02
CA LYS A 449 5.49 15.49 6.91
C LYS A 449 5.42 14.87 5.51
N GLY A 450 4.22 14.71 4.95
CA GLY A 450 4.02 14.21 3.59
C GLY A 450 4.65 15.11 2.53
N LEU A 451 4.41 16.43 2.61
CA LEU A 451 4.96 17.40 1.65
C LEU A 451 6.49 17.53 1.75
N SER A 452 7.07 17.38 2.94
CA SER A 452 8.53 17.39 3.13
C SER A 452 9.26 16.24 2.45
N ALA A 453 8.55 15.13 2.17
CA ALA A 453 9.10 13.99 1.45
C ALA A 453 8.99 14.11 -0.08
N LEU A 454 8.43 15.23 -0.58
CA LEU A 454 8.18 15.46 -2.00
C LEU A 454 9.03 16.62 -2.55
N ARG A 455 9.21 16.60 -3.87
CA ARG A 455 9.92 17.64 -4.63
C ARG A 455 8.93 18.53 -5.40
N PRO A 456 9.32 19.74 -5.83
CA PRO A 456 8.43 20.67 -6.54
C PRO A 456 7.76 20.05 -7.78
N GLU A 457 8.44 19.14 -8.48
CA GLU A 457 7.92 18.50 -9.69
C GLU A 457 6.74 17.56 -9.40
N SER A 458 6.51 17.23 -8.12
CA SER A 458 5.38 16.40 -7.68
C SER A 458 4.10 17.20 -7.39
N LEU A 459 4.10 18.53 -7.59
CA LEU A 459 3.05 19.45 -7.15
C LEU A 459 1.64 19.02 -7.56
N CYS A 460 1.40 18.85 -8.86
CA CYS A 460 0.10 18.41 -9.36
C CYS A 460 0.01 16.91 -9.60
N THR A 461 0.95 16.10 -9.09
CA THR A 461 0.87 14.64 -9.08
C THR A 461 0.71 14.15 -7.65
N ARG A 462 1.77 13.61 -7.05
CA ARG A 462 1.76 12.98 -5.72
C ARG A 462 1.42 13.96 -4.59
N ALA A 463 1.63 15.27 -4.78
CA ALA A 463 1.33 16.29 -3.78
C ALA A 463 -0.10 16.85 -3.88
N ALA A 464 -0.84 16.60 -4.97
CA ALA A 464 -2.11 17.28 -5.23
C ALA A 464 -3.14 17.08 -4.10
N GLY A 465 -3.33 15.83 -3.64
CA GLY A 465 -4.22 15.53 -2.52
C GLY A 465 -3.76 16.15 -1.19
N LEU A 466 -2.45 16.17 -0.92
CA LEU A 466 -1.87 16.80 0.27
C LEU A 466 -2.09 18.32 0.28
N ILE A 467 -1.80 18.99 -0.83
CA ILE A 467 -1.99 20.44 -0.99
C ILE A 467 -3.47 20.78 -0.93
N GLY A 468 -4.32 20.00 -1.61
CA GLY A 468 -5.76 20.11 -1.54
C GLY A 468 -6.29 20.04 -0.11
N HIS A 469 -5.78 19.11 0.70
CA HIS A 469 -6.13 18.99 2.11
C HIS A 469 -5.60 20.14 2.95
N LEU A 470 -4.38 20.61 2.68
CA LEU A 470 -3.81 21.79 3.31
C LEU A 470 -4.70 23.02 3.09
N ILE A 471 -5.15 23.24 1.86
CA ILE A 471 -6.05 24.33 1.51
C ILE A 471 -7.34 24.25 2.35
N GLY A 472 -7.93 23.06 2.47
CA GLY A 472 -9.11 22.83 3.34
C GLY A 472 -8.84 23.17 4.80
N LEU A 473 -7.71 22.70 5.35
CA LEU A 473 -7.29 23.04 6.72
C LEU A 473 -7.13 24.55 6.90
N LEU A 474 -6.47 25.23 5.96
CA LEU A 474 -6.28 26.68 6.01
C LEU A 474 -7.61 27.43 6.02
N VAL A 475 -8.61 26.98 5.26
CA VAL A 475 -9.97 27.54 5.31
C VAL A 475 -10.58 27.40 6.72
N ASP A 476 -10.42 26.25 7.37
CA ASP A 476 -11.06 25.96 8.65
C ASP A 476 -10.32 26.57 9.85
N VAL A 477 -9.00 26.71 9.75
CA VAL A 477 -8.23 27.52 10.71
C VAL A 477 -8.27 29.02 10.36
N ASN A 478 -9.07 29.41 9.37
CA ASN A 478 -9.33 30.79 8.97
C ASN A 478 -8.10 31.56 8.46
N LEU A 479 -7.28 30.94 7.63
CA LEU A 479 -6.13 31.54 6.91
C LEU A 479 -6.41 31.55 5.39
N PRO A 480 -7.37 32.37 4.92
CA PRO A 480 -7.82 32.32 3.53
C PRO A 480 -6.79 32.81 2.51
N ASP A 481 -5.91 33.75 2.88
CA ASP A 481 -4.98 34.34 1.90
C ASP A 481 -3.86 33.37 1.51
N PRO A 482 -3.18 32.69 2.45
CA PRO A 482 -2.29 31.58 2.08
C PRO A 482 -3.03 30.47 1.32
N ALA A 483 -4.28 30.17 1.67
CA ALA A 483 -5.07 29.16 0.97
C ALA A 483 -5.33 29.55 -0.50
N ALA A 484 -5.60 30.83 -0.76
CA ALA A 484 -5.85 31.34 -2.12
C ALA A 484 -4.61 31.20 -3.01
N ILE A 485 -3.42 31.46 -2.48
CA ILE A 485 -2.14 31.31 -3.19
C ILE A 485 -1.91 29.85 -3.58
N LEU A 486 -2.15 28.91 -2.65
CA LEU A 486 -2.03 27.48 -2.91
C LEU A 486 -3.07 26.98 -3.93
N VAL A 487 -4.30 27.49 -3.87
CA VAL A 487 -5.32 27.17 -4.89
C VAL A 487 -4.84 27.58 -6.27
N GLN A 488 -4.36 28.82 -6.43
CA GLN A 488 -3.86 29.30 -7.72
C GLN A 488 -2.70 28.44 -8.23
N GLN A 489 -1.71 28.17 -7.37
CA GLN A 489 -0.54 27.35 -7.71
C GLN A 489 -0.95 25.93 -8.18
N LEU A 490 -1.91 25.30 -7.48
CA LEU A 490 -2.39 23.97 -7.81
C LEU A 490 -3.27 23.97 -9.07
N GLU A 491 -4.13 24.97 -9.24
CA GLU A 491 -4.99 25.13 -10.43
C GLU A 491 -4.14 25.28 -11.70
N ASP A 492 -3.13 26.15 -11.68
CA ASP A 492 -2.23 26.38 -12.83
C ASP A 492 -1.47 25.12 -13.24
N CYS A 493 -1.05 24.30 -12.28
CA CYS A 493 -0.37 23.03 -12.54
C CYS A 493 -1.35 21.97 -13.07
N LEU A 494 -2.53 21.83 -12.44
CA LEU A 494 -3.53 20.85 -12.85
C LEU A 494 -4.11 21.16 -14.23
N ALA A 495 -4.22 22.42 -14.63
CA ALA A 495 -4.73 22.83 -15.94
C ALA A 495 -3.92 22.26 -17.12
N GLN A 496 -2.69 21.82 -16.87
CA GLN A 496 -1.81 21.19 -17.87
C GLN A 496 -2.00 19.68 -17.99
N ARG A 497 -2.83 19.07 -17.11
CA ARG A 497 -3.13 17.64 -17.09
C ARG A 497 -4.55 17.36 -17.61
N VAL A 498 -4.74 16.21 -18.25
CA VAL A 498 -6.03 15.80 -18.85
C VAL A 498 -6.56 14.47 -18.32
N ASP A 499 -5.84 13.82 -17.42
CA ASP A 499 -6.25 12.53 -16.85
C ASP A 499 -7.33 12.65 -15.76
N GLU A 500 -8.02 11.54 -15.47
CA GLU A 500 -9.17 11.47 -14.54
C GLU A 500 -8.83 11.95 -13.12
N GLU A 501 -7.64 11.62 -12.61
CA GLU A 501 -7.17 12.04 -11.29
C GLU A 501 -7.06 13.57 -11.22
N ALA A 502 -6.48 14.19 -12.26
CA ALA A 502 -6.39 15.65 -12.35
C ALA A 502 -7.78 16.30 -12.44
N GLN A 503 -8.71 15.73 -13.20
CA GLN A 503 -10.09 16.23 -13.28
C GLN A 503 -10.80 16.15 -11.93
N ALA A 504 -10.64 15.03 -11.20
CA ALA A 504 -11.19 14.86 -9.87
C ALA A 504 -10.62 15.89 -8.87
N GLU A 505 -9.31 16.16 -8.91
CA GLU A 505 -8.71 17.20 -8.05
C GLU A 505 -9.13 18.62 -8.43
N GLN A 506 -9.26 18.95 -9.72
CA GLN A 506 -9.81 20.23 -10.18
C GLN A 506 -11.24 20.44 -9.67
N HIS A 507 -12.08 19.40 -9.77
CA HIS A 507 -13.45 19.44 -9.28
C HIS A 507 -13.51 19.72 -7.77
N LYS A 508 -12.66 19.05 -6.97
CA LYS A 508 -12.52 19.32 -5.52
C LYS A 508 -11.98 20.72 -5.24
N LEU A 509 -11.09 21.24 -6.09
CA LEU A 509 -10.49 22.56 -5.91
C LEU A 509 -11.52 23.69 -6.01
N ARG A 510 -12.58 23.53 -6.81
CA ARG A 510 -13.68 24.50 -6.90
C ARG A 510 -14.42 24.69 -5.58
N ASP A 511 -14.68 23.61 -4.83
CA ASP A 511 -15.28 23.70 -3.49
C ASP A 511 -14.39 24.51 -2.54
N ARG A 512 -13.08 24.22 -2.55
CA ARG A 512 -12.09 24.92 -1.74
C ARG A 512 -12.00 26.41 -2.11
N ALA A 513 -11.98 26.73 -3.40
CA ALA A 513 -11.95 28.11 -3.90
C ALA A 513 -13.19 28.91 -3.48
N ALA A 514 -14.37 28.30 -3.50
CA ALA A 514 -15.60 28.95 -3.03
C ALA A 514 -15.58 29.19 -1.52
N ARG A 515 -15.14 28.21 -0.71
CA ARG A 515 -14.98 28.37 0.74
C ARG A 515 -13.94 29.43 1.11
N ILE A 516 -12.85 29.55 0.36
CA ILE A 516 -11.88 30.65 0.52
C ILE A 516 -12.55 31.99 0.24
N ALA A 517 -13.32 32.11 -0.85
CA ALA A 517 -14.05 33.33 -1.16
C ALA A 517 -15.00 33.73 -0.03
N LEU A 518 -15.68 32.77 0.61
CA LEU A 518 -16.48 33.01 1.81
C LEU A 518 -15.64 33.52 2.98
N ARG A 519 -14.49 32.89 3.26
CA ARG A 519 -13.54 33.34 4.31
C ARG A 519 -12.88 34.70 4.01
N GLN A 520 -12.93 35.17 2.77
CA GLN A 520 -12.51 36.52 2.35
C GLN A 520 -13.66 37.54 2.32
N GLY A 521 -14.87 37.16 2.73
CA GLY A 521 -16.04 38.04 2.68
C GLY A 521 -16.54 38.36 1.27
N LYS A 522 -16.41 37.40 0.34
CA LYS A 522 -16.81 37.53 -1.08
C LYS A 522 -17.90 36.50 -1.44
N PRO A 523 -19.12 36.60 -0.88
CA PRO A 523 -20.18 35.60 -1.08
C PRO A 523 -20.62 35.45 -2.54
N GLN A 524 -20.69 36.55 -3.31
CA GLN A 524 -21.09 36.48 -4.72
C GLN A 524 -20.08 35.73 -5.57
N ARG A 525 -18.78 35.84 -5.24
CA ARG A 525 -17.75 35.05 -5.90
C ARG A 525 -17.90 33.57 -5.58
N ALA A 526 -18.18 33.23 -4.32
CA ALA A 526 -18.41 31.85 -3.91
C ALA A 526 -19.65 31.24 -4.61
N GLU A 527 -20.74 32.00 -4.67
CA GLU A 527 -21.98 31.62 -5.37
C GLU A 527 -21.72 31.33 -6.86
N ALA A 528 -21.02 32.23 -7.57
CA ALA A 528 -20.66 32.03 -8.97
C ALA A 528 -19.84 30.74 -9.18
N ILE A 529 -18.89 30.44 -8.29
CA ILE A 529 -18.08 29.22 -8.36
C ILE A 529 -18.96 27.97 -8.16
N TYR A 530 -19.89 27.97 -7.20
CA TYR A 530 -20.78 26.82 -6.98
C TYR A 530 -21.80 26.62 -8.10
N HIS A 531 -22.24 27.68 -8.79
CA HIS A 531 -23.04 27.52 -10.02
C HIS A 531 -22.27 26.73 -11.08
N ILE A 532 -21.02 27.11 -11.35
CA ILE A 532 -20.17 26.40 -12.32
C ILE A 532 -19.94 24.96 -11.85
N LYS A 533 -19.61 24.75 -10.58
CA LYS A 533 -19.38 23.42 -10.01
C LYS A 533 -20.63 22.53 -10.12
N ARG A 534 -21.83 23.09 -9.92
CA ARG A 534 -23.10 22.34 -10.03
C ARG A 534 -23.35 21.88 -11.47
N GLU A 535 -23.01 22.70 -12.46
CA GLU A 535 -23.06 22.30 -13.86
C GLU A 535 -22.04 21.21 -14.19
N GLU A 536 -20.81 21.32 -13.66
CA GLU A 536 -19.76 20.31 -13.82
C GLU A 536 -20.19 18.97 -13.22
N SER A 537 -20.73 18.97 -12.00
CA SER A 537 -21.23 17.75 -11.31
C SER A 537 -22.26 17.01 -12.15
N ARG A 538 -23.21 17.74 -12.75
CA ARG A 538 -24.22 17.15 -13.67
C ARG A 538 -23.60 16.53 -14.92
N ARG A 539 -22.52 17.13 -15.47
CA ARG A 539 -21.79 16.54 -16.61
C ARG A 539 -21.06 15.26 -16.21
N LEU A 540 -20.62 15.17 -14.95
CA LEU A 540 -20.03 13.98 -14.35
C LEU A 540 -21.07 12.95 -13.89
N GLN A 541 -22.37 13.16 -14.20
CA GLN A 541 -23.48 12.29 -13.80
C GLN A 541 -23.74 12.22 -12.29
N GLU A 542 -23.23 13.19 -11.53
CA GLU A 542 -23.57 13.38 -10.13
C GLU A 542 -24.87 14.20 -9.98
N ASN A 543 -25.52 14.09 -8.83
CA ASN A 543 -26.83 14.71 -8.58
C ASN A 543 -26.76 16.26 -8.37
N GLY A 544 -25.59 16.79 -8.01
CA GLY A 544 -25.37 18.22 -7.72
C GLY A 544 -26.13 18.74 -6.48
N HIS A 545 -26.53 17.86 -5.56
CA HIS A 545 -27.23 18.19 -4.31
C HIS A 545 -26.31 18.90 -3.33
N ARG A 546 -25.03 18.52 -3.29
CA ARG A 546 -24.05 19.17 -2.42
C ARG A 546 -23.85 20.64 -2.78
N GLU A 547 -23.77 20.93 -4.07
CA GLU A 547 -23.66 22.28 -4.60
C GLU A 547 -24.95 23.07 -4.37
N LEU A 548 -26.12 22.42 -4.51
CA LEU A 548 -27.40 23.04 -4.16
C LEU A 548 -27.46 23.46 -2.68
N ALA A 549 -27.01 22.60 -1.77
CA ALA A 549 -26.92 22.93 -0.35
C ALA A 549 -26.02 24.14 -0.12
N TRP A 550 -24.87 24.22 -0.78
CA TRP A 550 -23.99 25.38 -0.69
C TRP A 550 -24.60 26.66 -1.28
N LEU A 551 -25.24 26.59 -2.45
CA LEU A 551 -25.91 27.75 -3.06
C LEU A 551 -27.01 28.30 -2.14
N LEU A 552 -27.87 27.43 -1.60
CA LEU A 552 -28.90 27.86 -0.64
C LEU A 552 -28.27 28.43 0.65
N TYR A 553 -27.19 27.82 1.14
CA TYR A 553 -26.53 28.31 2.35
C TYR A 553 -25.94 29.70 2.15
N ILE A 554 -25.18 29.92 1.07
CA ILE A 554 -24.61 31.24 0.74
C ILE A 554 -25.73 32.27 0.55
N GLY A 555 -26.77 31.87 -0.18
CA GLY A 555 -27.97 32.67 -0.40
C GLY A 555 -28.67 33.09 0.90
N ALA A 556 -28.84 32.18 1.86
CA ALA A 556 -29.43 32.50 3.17
C ALA A 556 -28.68 33.62 3.90
N TRP A 557 -27.34 33.62 3.83
CA TRP A 557 -26.51 34.63 4.44
C TRP A 557 -26.56 35.96 3.68
N HIS A 558 -26.45 35.92 2.35
CA HIS A 558 -26.32 37.12 1.53
C HIS A 558 -27.65 37.76 1.12
N ASP A 559 -28.58 36.97 0.58
CA ASP A 559 -29.89 37.39 0.06
C ASP A 559 -30.93 36.25 0.19
N PRO A 560 -31.61 36.15 1.36
CA PRO A 560 -32.54 35.05 1.62
C PRO A 560 -33.80 35.10 0.74
N GLU A 561 -34.20 36.28 0.27
CA GLU A 561 -35.37 36.45 -0.59
C GLU A 561 -35.09 35.91 -2.01
N ALA A 562 -33.94 36.28 -2.58
CA ALA A 562 -33.52 35.75 -3.89
C ALA A 562 -33.32 34.22 -3.89
N SER A 563 -33.07 33.64 -2.72
CA SER A 563 -32.80 32.21 -2.54
C SER A 563 -34.05 31.34 -2.38
N LEU A 564 -35.26 31.94 -2.37
CA LEU A 564 -36.52 31.21 -2.22
C LEU A 564 -36.70 30.04 -3.23
N PRO A 565 -36.34 30.16 -4.53
CA PRO A 565 -36.45 29.04 -5.47
C PRO A 565 -35.55 27.86 -5.10
N LEU A 566 -34.33 28.13 -4.60
CA LEU A 566 -33.42 27.09 -4.13
C LEU A 566 -33.98 26.40 -2.88
N ALA A 567 -34.59 27.17 -1.97
CA ALA A 567 -35.23 26.62 -0.77
C ALA A 567 -36.41 25.69 -1.13
N ALA A 568 -37.20 26.04 -2.13
CA ALA A 568 -38.27 25.17 -2.65
C ALA A 568 -37.71 23.86 -3.23
N GLU A 569 -36.67 23.94 -4.08
CA GLU A 569 -35.99 22.76 -4.64
C GLU A 569 -35.46 21.83 -3.53
N VAL A 570 -34.81 22.40 -2.51
CA VAL A 570 -34.29 21.64 -1.37
C VAL A 570 -35.41 20.96 -0.58
N ARG A 571 -36.52 21.64 -0.33
CA ARG A 571 -37.67 21.07 0.38
C ARG A 571 -38.22 19.85 -0.35
N ASP A 572 -38.40 19.95 -1.67
CA ASP A 572 -38.93 18.86 -2.48
C ASP A 572 -38.02 17.62 -2.43
N LEU A 573 -36.69 17.83 -2.48
CA LEU A 573 -35.72 16.73 -2.33
C LEU A 573 -35.80 16.06 -0.96
N LEU A 574 -35.90 16.85 0.12
CA LEU A 574 -35.98 16.32 1.48
C LEU A 574 -37.28 15.54 1.73
N VAL A 575 -38.41 15.98 1.15
CA VAL A 575 -39.68 15.24 1.21
C VAL A 575 -39.58 13.89 0.51
N ASN A 576 -38.91 13.83 -0.64
CA ASN A 576 -38.82 12.62 -1.45
C ASN A 576 -37.75 11.62 -0.95
N ALA A 577 -36.83 12.06 -0.09
CA ALA A 577 -35.69 11.25 0.36
C ALA A 577 -36.02 10.16 1.41
N ASN A 578 -37.27 10.03 1.85
CA ASN A 578 -37.73 9.03 2.82
C ASN A 578 -36.87 8.92 4.11
N ILE A 579 -36.29 10.05 4.53
CA ILE A 579 -35.30 10.16 5.61
C ILE A 579 -35.83 9.61 6.94
N LEU A 580 -37.12 9.83 7.25
CA LEU A 580 -37.73 9.37 8.51
C LEU A 580 -37.76 7.84 8.63
N GLN A 581 -37.80 7.10 7.51
CA GLN A 581 -37.78 5.64 7.51
C GLN A 581 -36.35 5.07 7.47
N GLN A 582 -35.45 5.71 6.71
CA GLN A 582 -34.12 5.17 6.42
C GLN A 582 -33.01 5.75 7.32
N GLY A 583 -33.22 6.90 7.94
CA GLY A 583 -32.18 7.67 8.64
C GLY A 583 -31.22 8.38 7.68
N PHE A 584 -30.19 9.04 8.24
CA PHE A 584 -29.18 9.83 7.50
C PHE A 584 -27.94 9.04 7.06
N GLY A 585 -27.97 7.69 7.07
CA GLY A 585 -26.78 6.88 6.77
C GLY A 585 -25.60 7.04 7.75
N PRO A 586 -24.53 6.25 7.60
CA PRO A 586 -23.35 6.29 8.49
C PRO A 586 -22.25 7.29 8.05
N GLY A 587 -22.34 7.86 6.84
CA GLY A 587 -21.30 8.67 6.20
C GLY A 587 -21.68 10.13 5.97
N ASN A 588 -21.22 10.71 4.86
CA ASN A 588 -21.43 12.10 4.45
C ASN A 588 -22.62 12.26 3.48
N GLU A 589 -23.82 11.89 3.90
CA GLU A 589 -25.01 11.90 3.02
C GLU A 589 -25.50 13.32 2.68
N ASP A 590 -25.94 13.56 1.44
CA ASP A 590 -26.35 14.88 0.95
C ASP A 590 -27.50 15.52 1.76
N GLN A 591 -28.44 14.70 2.22
CA GLN A 591 -29.69 15.15 2.84
C GLN A 591 -29.43 15.99 4.09
N ILE A 592 -28.41 15.64 4.88
CA ILE A 592 -28.14 16.37 6.12
C ILE A 592 -27.55 17.75 5.86
N TYR A 593 -26.81 17.92 4.76
CA TYR A 593 -26.26 19.20 4.35
C TYR A 593 -27.31 20.07 3.66
N LEU A 594 -28.23 19.47 2.91
CA LEU A 594 -29.44 20.14 2.40
C LEU A 594 -30.28 20.68 3.57
N MET A 595 -30.51 19.89 4.62
CA MET A 595 -31.21 20.34 5.83
C MET A 595 -30.48 21.46 6.56
N ARG A 596 -29.15 21.39 6.66
CA ARG A 596 -28.32 22.47 7.23
C ARG A 596 -28.52 23.78 6.50
N ALA A 597 -28.48 23.74 5.17
CA ALA A 597 -28.72 24.92 4.33
C ALA A 597 -30.15 25.46 4.48
N TYR A 598 -31.13 24.55 4.49
CA TYR A 598 -32.54 24.90 4.67
C TYR A 598 -32.81 25.53 6.04
N ALA A 599 -32.15 25.07 7.11
CA ALA A 599 -32.27 25.65 8.45
C ALA A 599 -31.69 27.06 8.52
N ALA A 600 -30.53 27.30 7.90
CA ALA A 600 -29.95 28.63 7.81
C ALA A 600 -30.88 29.59 7.05
N TRP A 601 -31.45 29.14 5.92
CA TRP A 601 -32.42 29.91 5.16
C TRP A 601 -33.71 30.18 5.95
N ALA A 602 -34.27 29.17 6.61
CA ALA A 602 -35.49 29.30 7.42
C ALA A 602 -35.35 30.36 8.52
N TRP A 603 -34.20 30.37 9.20
CA TRP A 603 -33.86 31.42 10.15
C TRP A 603 -33.77 32.80 9.48
N ARG A 604 -32.97 32.93 8.42
CA ARG A 604 -32.71 34.23 7.77
C ARG A 604 -33.92 34.82 7.06
N ALA A 605 -34.82 33.98 6.57
CA ALA A 605 -36.09 34.36 5.95
C ALA A 605 -37.24 34.53 6.96
N GLY A 606 -37.06 34.14 8.23
CA GLY A 606 -38.12 34.17 9.24
C GLY A 606 -39.30 33.25 8.93
N SER A 607 -39.05 32.09 8.33
CA SER A 607 -40.11 31.18 7.87
C SER A 607 -40.51 30.18 8.95
N GLN A 608 -41.69 30.38 9.55
CA GLN A 608 -42.29 29.43 10.52
C GLN A 608 -42.50 28.06 9.88
N GLU A 609 -43.09 28.00 8.68
CA GLU A 609 -43.38 26.73 7.98
C GLU A 609 -42.12 25.89 7.74
N ALA A 610 -41.02 26.53 7.34
CA ALA A 610 -39.76 25.84 7.12
C ALA A 610 -39.15 25.32 8.45
N CYS A 611 -39.28 26.08 9.53
CA CYS A 611 -38.84 25.64 10.85
C CYS A 611 -39.69 24.46 11.36
N ASP A 612 -41.01 24.48 11.17
CA ASP A 612 -41.92 23.39 11.54
C ASP A 612 -41.60 22.11 10.76
N PHE A 613 -41.30 22.24 9.46
CA PHE A 613 -40.83 21.12 8.63
C PHE A 613 -39.56 20.49 9.19
N LEU A 614 -38.54 21.30 9.51
CA LEU A 614 -37.30 20.83 10.11
C LEU A 614 -37.51 20.22 11.49
N PHE A 615 -38.46 20.75 12.26
CA PHE A 615 -38.80 20.25 13.58
C PHE A 615 -39.26 18.79 13.55
N GLY A 616 -39.95 18.38 12.48
CA GLY A 616 -40.34 16.99 12.24
C GLY A 616 -39.18 15.98 12.23
N PHE A 617 -37.93 16.45 12.10
CA PHE A 617 -36.74 15.61 12.10
C PHE A 617 -35.92 15.68 13.41
N VAL A 618 -36.35 16.45 14.42
CA VAL A 618 -35.54 16.74 15.62
C VAL A 618 -35.12 15.48 16.38
N GLU A 619 -35.98 14.48 16.51
CA GLU A 619 -35.60 13.22 17.17
C GLU A 619 -34.48 12.48 16.41
N LEU A 620 -34.57 12.44 15.08
CA LEU A 620 -33.56 11.82 14.24
C LEU A 620 -32.25 12.62 14.28
N LEU A 621 -32.33 13.95 14.23
CA LEU A 621 -31.19 14.84 14.38
C LEU A 621 -30.52 14.63 15.73
N HIS A 622 -31.29 14.52 16.82
CA HIS A 622 -30.76 14.26 18.15
C HIS A 622 -30.07 12.89 18.26
N LYS A 623 -30.62 11.86 17.63
CA LYS A 623 -30.00 10.54 17.55
C LYS A 623 -28.67 10.58 16.80
N GLN A 624 -28.63 11.23 15.64
CA GLN A 624 -27.41 11.40 14.84
C GLN A 624 -26.37 12.26 15.56
N PHE A 625 -26.83 13.28 16.28
CA PHE A 625 -26.03 14.17 17.09
C PHE A 625 -25.32 13.46 18.26
N ILE A 626 -25.92 12.39 18.80
CA ILE A 626 -25.30 11.58 19.87
C ILE A 626 -24.41 10.47 19.30
N MET A 627 -24.85 9.78 18.25
CA MET A 627 -24.23 8.52 17.78
C MET A 627 -23.39 8.65 16.51
N GLY A 628 -23.47 9.77 15.80
CA GLY A 628 -22.82 10.02 14.51
C GLY A 628 -21.94 11.27 14.54
N ASP A 629 -21.80 11.92 13.38
CA ASP A 629 -21.15 13.22 13.26
C ASP A 629 -22.07 14.33 13.80
N PRO A 630 -21.69 15.04 14.89
CA PRO A 630 -22.50 16.10 15.47
C PRO A 630 -22.45 17.41 14.68
N GLY A 631 -21.56 17.56 13.69
CA GLY A 631 -21.40 18.78 12.90
C GLY A 631 -22.72 19.24 12.25
N PRO A 632 -23.15 18.63 11.13
CA PRO A 632 -24.37 19.03 10.41
C PRO A 632 -25.64 19.11 11.30
N PRO A 633 -25.95 18.12 12.16
CA PRO A 633 -27.07 18.23 13.09
C PRO A 633 -26.94 19.41 14.06
N GLY A 634 -25.74 19.64 14.60
CA GLY A 634 -25.47 20.74 15.53
C GLY A 634 -25.69 22.11 14.89
N PHE A 635 -25.32 22.30 13.62
CA PHE A 635 -25.64 23.53 12.88
C PHE A 635 -27.14 23.71 12.67
N ILE A 636 -27.87 22.65 12.29
CA ILE A 636 -29.33 22.71 12.10
C ILE A 636 -30.00 23.16 13.41
N LEU A 637 -29.65 22.53 14.53
CA LEU A 637 -30.16 22.88 15.85
C LEU A 637 -29.77 24.31 16.25
N ALA A 638 -28.55 24.76 15.92
CA ALA A 638 -28.11 26.12 16.17
C ALA A 638 -28.95 27.16 15.41
N PHE A 639 -29.27 26.91 14.14
CA PHE A 639 -30.14 27.80 13.37
C PHE A 639 -31.58 27.81 13.90
N LEU A 640 -32.11 26.69 14.40
CA LEU A 640 -33.42 26.67 15.07
C LEU A 640 -33.41 27.49 16.38
N HIS A 641 -32.31 27.47 17.15
CA HIS A 641 -32.16 28.35 18.32
C HIS A 641 -32.11 29.83 17.93
N LEU A 642 -31.46 30.17 16.81
CA LEU A 642 -31.45 31.53 16.27
C LEU A 642 -32.85 31.97 15.79
N SER A 643 -33.61 31.09 15.14
CA SER A 643 -35.02 31.33 14.80
C SER A 643 -35.88 31.60 16.03
N ARG A 644 -35.73 30.79 17.09
CA ARG A 644 -36.45 30.99 18.36
C ARG A 644 -36.11 32.34 19.00
N ARG A 645 -34.83 32.72 19.01
CA ARG A 645 -34.39 34.05 19.49
C ARG A 645 -35.09 35.18 18.72
N ASP A 646 -35.28 35.01 17.42
CA ASP A 646 -35.92 35.99 16.53
C ASP A 646 -37.45 35.94 16.52
N GLY A 647 -38.06 35.13 17.40
CA GLY A 647 -39.50 35.13 17.64
C GLY A 647 -40.31 34.06 16.88
N ILE A 648 -39.65 33.09 16.25
CA ILE A 648 -40.31 31.89 15.70
C ILE A 648 -40.74 30.98 16.87
N ASP A 649 -42.00 30.57 16.88
CA ASP A 649 -42.56 29.71 17.93
C ASP A 649 -42.13 28.27 17.68
N LEU A 650 -41.25 27.72 18.53
CA LEU A 650 -40.71 26.36 18.40
C LEU A 650 -40.93 25.57 19.69
N PRO A 651 -41.35 24.29 19.62
CA PRO A 651 -41.66 23.51 20.82
C PRO A 651 -40.48 23.32 21.79
N ASP A 652 -40.78 23.23 23.09
CA ASP A 652 -39.78 23.07 24.16
C ASP A 652 -38.95 21.78 24.09
N SER A 653 -39.35 20.81 23.27
CA SER A 653 -38.57 19.57 23.04
C SER A 653 -37.32 19.75 22.18
N LEU A 654 -37.02 20.98 21.72
CA LEU A 654 -35.73 21.30 21.11
C LEU A 654 -34.59 21.08 22.13
N PRO A 655 -33.52 20.32 21.79
CA PRO A 655 -32.35 20.17 22.65
C PRO A 655 -31.80 21.52 23.12
N SER A 656 -31.38 21.61 24.38
CA SER A 656 -30.86 22.85 24.95
C SER A 656 -29.64 23.37 24.18
N TRP A 657 -29.43 24.70 24.16
CA TRP A 657 -28.24 25.27 23.51
C TRP A 657 -26.94 24.72 24.13
N ASP A 658 -26.90 24.51 25.44
CA ASP A 658 -25.71 23.97 26.10
C ASP A 658 -25.40 22.55 25.63
N THR A 659 -26.43 21.75 25.33
CA THR A 659 -26.28 20.43 24.68
C THR A 659 -25.65 20.58 23.28
N VAL A 660 -26.12 21.53 22.47
CA VAL A 660 -25.56 21.84 21.14
C VAL A 660 -24.09 22.24 21.23
N VAL A 661 -23.76 23.15 22.16
CA VAL A 661 -22.38 23.61 22.41
C VAL A 661 -21.49 22.45 22.79
N VAL A 662 -21.88 21.60 23.74
CA VAL A 662 -21.04 20.49 24.21
C VAL A 662 -20.65 19.54 23.08
N ALA A 663 -21.57 19.20 22.17
CA ALA A 663 -21.23 18.26 21.09
C ALA A 663 -20.38 18.91 19.98
N LEU A 664 -20.72 20.14 19.57
CA LEU A 664 -19.90 20.87 18.59
C LEU A 664 -18.51 21.18 19.15
N GLU A 665 -18.41 21.42 20.46
CA GLU A 665 -17.15 21.64 21.16
C GLU A 665 -16.31 20.36 21.21
N LYS A 666 -16.94 19.21 21.46
CA LYS A 666 -16.29 17.90 21.48
C LYS A 666 -15.57 17.60 20.16
N GLU A 667 -16.20 17.91 19.03
CA GLU A 667 -15.60 17.80 17.68
C GLU A 667 -14.94 19.11 17.22
N ARG A 668 -14.73 20.05 18.14
CA ARG A 668 -13.79 21.17 17.99
C ARG A 668 -14.18 22.24 16.95
N TYR A 669 -15.48 22.39 16.67
CA TYR A 669 -16.08 23.45 15.82
C TYR A 669 -16.04 24.85 16.49
N PHE A 670 -14.87 25.28 16.98
CA PHE A 670 -14.78 26.49 17.81
C PHE A 670 -15.03 27.78 17.03
N LEU A 671 -14.67 27.85 15.75
CA LEU A 671 -14.87 29.06 14.95
C LEU A 671 -16.35 29.29 14.67
N GLU A 672 -17.03 28.21 14.34
CA GLU A 672 -18.47 28.15 14.13
C GLU A 672 -19.21 28.49 15.42
N LEU A 673 -18.82 27.88 16.54
CA LEU A 673 -19.37 28.20 17.86
C LEU A 673 -19.10 29.65 18.27
N THR A 674 -17.98 30.24 17.86
CA THR A 674 -17.69 31.66 18.10
C THR A 674 -18.74 32.53 17.42
N ALA A 675 -18.99 32.30 16.13
CA ALA A 675 -19.97 33.05 15.35
C ALA A 675 -21.41 32.85 15.87
N LEU A 676 -21.80 31.60 16.17
CA LEU A 676 -23.14 31.27 16.66
C LEU A 676 -23.43 31.86 18.05
N ASN A 677 -22.48 31.77 18.99
CA ASN A 677 -22.64 32.41 20.30
C ASN A 677 -22.69 33.94 20.19
N ALA A 678 -21.89 34.53 19.30
CA ALA A 678 -21.91 35.97 19.07
C ALA A 678 -23.28 36.44 18.54
N LEU A 679 -23.88 35.69 17.59
CA LEU A 679 -25.22 35.94 17.11
C LEU A 679 -26.25 35.80 18.25
N LEU A 680 -26.19 34.75 19.06
CA LEU A 680 -27.10 34.56 20.20
C LEU A 680 -26.95 35.58 21.34
N GLY A 681 -26.04 36.56 21.22
CA GLY A 681 -25.77 37.55 22.26
C GLY A 681 -24.96 37.02 23.44
N ARG A 682 -24.36 35.83 23.31
CA ARG A 682 -23.53 35.16 24.31
C ARG A 682 -22.06 35.55 24.15
N SER A 683 -21.76 36.83 24.40
CA SER A 683 -20.44 37.41 24.10
C SER A 683 -19.29 36.76 24.88
N SER A 684 -19.52 36.30 26.11
CA SER A 684 -18.48 35.70 26.95
C SER A 684 -18.06 34.31 26.43
N GLU A 685 -19.04 33.55 25.95
CA GLU A 685 -18.89 32.22 25.37
C GLU A 685 -18.24 32.33 23.99
N ALA A 686 -18.67 33.30 23.17
CA ALA A 686 -18.03 33.59 21.89
C ALA A 686 -16.54 33.92 22.06
N ALA A 687 -16.19 34.77 23.03
CA ALA A 687 -14.81 35.10 23.36
C ALA A 687 -13.99 33.89 23.81
N ASN A 688 -14.61 33.00 24.59
CA ASN A 688 -13.98 31.76 25.02
C ASN A 688 -13.67 30.83 23.84
N MET A 689 -14.63 30.66 22.93
CA MET A 689 -14.44 29.83 21.73
C MET A 689 -13.39 30.43 20.79
N LEU A 690 -13.37 31.75 20.60
CA LEU A 690 -12.35 32.41 19.77
C LEU A 690 -10.93 32.16 20.28
N ARG A 691 -10.71 32.25 21.60
CA ARG A 691 -9.40 31.91 22.20
C ARG A 691 -9.00 30.47 21.90
N ARG A 692 -9.96 29.54 21.84
CA ARG A 692 -9.68 28.15 21.52
C ARG A 692 -9.40 27.93 20.04
N VAL A 693 -10.07 28.64 19.13
CA VAL A 693 -9.70 28.66 17.69
C VAL A 693 -8.24 29.08 17.54
N GLN A 694 -7.85 30.18 18.22
CA GLN A 694 -6.50 30.71 18.16
C GLN A 694 -5.48 29.70 18.70
N ALA A 695 -5.81 29.02 19.82
CA ALA A 695 -4.97 27.97 20.38
C ALA A 695 -4.86 26.72 19.47
N GLN A 696 -5.89 26.38 18.68
CA GLN A 696 -5.85 25.24 17.75
C GLN A 696 -4.84 25.41 16.61
N ARG A 697 -4.46 26.65 16.29
CA ARG A 697 -3.45 26.95 15.25
C ARG A 697 -2.03 26.69 15.71
N THR A 698 -1.81 26.63 17.02
CA THR A 698 -0.50 26.37 17.61
C THR A 698 -0.24 24.87 17.64
N THR A 699 0.94 24.46 17.16
CA THR A 699 1.38 23.07 17.17
C THR A 699 2.48 22.88 18.21
N GLU A 700 2.54 21.71 18.84
CA GLU A 700 3.62 21.38 19.80
C GLU A 700 4.98 21.30 19.10
N THR A 701 4.99 20.77 17.88
CA THR A 701 6.18 20.74 17.02
C THR A 701 6.05 21.84 15.95
N PRO A 702 7.10 22.65 15.70
CA PRO A 702 7.07 23.66 14.65
C PRO A 702 6.74 23.04 13.29
N LEU A 703 5.73 23.59 12.61
CA LEU A 703 5.41 23.19 11.24
C LEU A 703 6.54 23.64 10.32
N ARG A 704 7.02 22.74 9.46
CA ARG A 704 8.01 23.02 8.43
C ARG A 704 7.42 22.63 7.10
N PHE A 705 6.89 23.62 6.39
CA PHE A 705 6.45 23.44 5.01
C PHE A 705 7.65 23.65 4.06
N PRO A 706 7.69 22.96 2.92
CA PRO A 706 8.74 23.17 1.93
C PRO A 706 8.73 24.60 1.38
N ASP A 707 9.91 25.19 1.14
CA ASP A 707 10.05 26.56 0.62
C ASP A 707 9.42 26.75 -0.79
N TRP A 708 9.24 25.67 -1.55
CA TRP A 708 8.62 25.71 -2.89
C TRP A 708 7.09 25.88 -2.86
N LEU A 709 6.47 25.71 -1.69
CA LEU A 709 5.03 25.72 -1.53
C LEU A 709 4.52 27.16 -1.32
N GLY A 710 3.61 27.61 -2.19
CA GLY A 710 3.02 28.95 -2.14
C GLY A 710 4.05 30.06 -2.03
N ASP A 711 5.16 29.97 -2.77
CA ASP A 711 6.26 30.94 -2.75
C ASP A 711 6.85 31.25 -1.36
N GLY A 712 6.76 30.29 -0.44
CA GLY A 712 7.29 30.41 0.92
C GLY A 712 6.36 31.15 1.90
N GLU A 713 5.13 31.46 1.52
CA GLU A 713 4.14 32.15 2.36
C GLU A 713 3.89 31.44 3.70
N LEU A 714 3.98 30.10 3.72
CA LEU A 714 3.78 29.30 4.94
C LEU A 714 5.02 29.18 5.83
N LYS A 715 6.15 29.81 5.46
CA LYS A 715 7.43 29.67 6.18
C LYS A 715 7.38 30.27 7.58
N ASP A 716 6.70 31.40 7.75
CA ASP A 716 6.49 32.04 9.06
C ASP A 716 5.06 31.79 9.58
N TRP A 717 4.75 30.52 9.84
CA TRP A 717 3.47 30.11 10.39
C TRP A 717 3.10 30.88 11.68
N SER A 718 4.09 31.19 12.53
CA SER A 718 3.85 31.86 13.81
C SER A 718 3.36 33.29 13.61
N GLN A 719 3.92 34.02 12.64
CA GLN A 719 3.48 35.36 12.32
C GLN A 719 2.10 35.36 11.66
N LEU A 720 1.84 34.44 10.72
CA LEU A 720 0.53 34.29 10.06
C LEU A 720 -0.62 34.12 11.07
N ILE A 721 -0.46 33.21 12.04
CA ILE A 721 -1.51 32.93 13.02
C ILE A 721 -1.72 34.09 13.99
N LYS A 722 -0.66 34.87 14.28
CA LYS A 722 -0.71 36.06 15.14
C LYS A 722 -1.47 37.19 14.46
N ASP A 723 -1.16 37.47 13.20
CA ASP A 723 -1.83 38.51 12.42
C ASP A 723 -3.31 38.18 12.23
N ARG A 724 -3.63 36.90 11.98
CA ARG A 724 -5.03 36.47 11.89
C ARG A 724 -5.76 36.60 13.21
N ALA A 725 -5.14 36.23 14.33
CA ALA A 725 -5.75 36.38 15.65
C ALA A 725 -6.07 37.85 15.98
N ALA A 726 -5.19 38.78 15.60
CA ALA A 726 -5.41 40.21 15.77
C ALA A 726 -6.59 40.72 14.92
N PHE A 727 -6.68 40.28 13.66
CA PHE A 727 -7.82 40.57 12.79
C PHE A 727 -9.13 40.09 13.42
N GLU A 728 -9.22 38.82 13.85
CA GLU A 728 -10.45 38.27 14.41
C GLU A 728 -10.93 39.00 15.68
N GLN A 729 -10.01 39.39 16.55
CA GLN A 729 -10.32 40.16 17.75
C GLN A 729 -10.86 41.56 17.42
N SER A 730 -10.40 42.16 16.31
CA SER A 730 -10.89 43.47 15.85
C SER A 730 -12.32 43.42 15.29
N VAL A 731 -12.70 42.29 14.67
CA VAL A 731 -14.01 42.10 14.04
C VAL A 731 -15.07 41.59 15.03
N LEU A 732 -14.66 40.78 16.01
CA LEU A 732 -15.53 40.25 17.07
C LEU A 732 -15.21 40.90 18.43
N PRO A 733 -15.44 42.21 18.60
CA PRO A 733 -15.13 42.89 19.84
C PRO A 733 -16.01 42.36 20.98
N LEU A 734 -15.38 42.20 22.15
CA LEU A 734 -16.05 41.72 23.36
C LEU A 734 -17.21 42.64 23.74
N GLY A 735 -18.40 42.05 23.92
CA GLY A 735 -19.58 42.73 24.46
C GLY A 735 -20.40 43.56 23.45
N GLN A 736 -20.13 43.45 22.15
CA GLN A 736 -20.98 44.05 21.12
C GLN A 736 -21.86 43.00 20.43
N ALA A 737 -23.08 43.39 20.06
CA ALA A 737 -23.95 42.57 19.25
C ALA A 737 -23.38 42.42 17.84
N VAL A 738 -23.32 41.18 17.35
CA VAL A 738 -22.80 40.86 16.02
C VAL A 738 -23.97 40.58 15.08
N THR A 739 -23.93 41.18 13.90
CA THR A 739 -24.93 40.97 12.84
C THR A 739 -24.47 39.92 11.83
N PRO A 740 -25.39 39.25 11.13
CA PRO A 740 -25.04 38.34 10.04
C PRO A 740 -24.15 39.01 8.97
N LYS A 741 -24.44 40.27 8.63
CA LYS A 741 -23.66 41.05 7.66
C LYS A 741 -22.19 41.21 8.08
N GLN A 742 -21.94 41.55 9.35
CA GLN A 742 -20.57 41.68 9.86
C GLN A 742 -19.79 40.36 9.77
N LEU A 743 -20.43 39.23 10.06
CA LEU A 743 -19.78 37.92 9.94
C LEU A 743 -19.44 37.57 8.49
N ILE A 744 -20.34 37.87 7.55
CA ILE A 744 -20.11 37.65 6.12
C ILE A 744 -18.97 38.54 5.64
N ASP A 745 -19.05 39.85 5.87
CA ASP A 745 -18.06 40.82 5.39
C ASP A 745 -16.65 40.52 5.93
N ALA A 746 -16.56 39.95 7.13
CA ALA A 746 -15.29 39.54 7.73
C ALA A 746 -14.85 38.09 7.46
N GLY A 747 -15.68 37.30 6.78
CA GLY A 747 -15.39 35.90 6.48
C GLY A 747 -15.41 34.96 7.69
N LEU A 748 -16.20 35.29 8.72
CA LEU A 748 -16.35 34.52 9.96
C LEU A 748 -17.67 33.76 10.02
N LEU A 749 -18.33 33.53 8.87
CA LEU A 749 -19.51 32.70 8.82
C LEU A 749 -19.20 31.25 9.26
N PRO A 750 -20.14 30.55 9.91
CA PRO A 750 -20.02 29.12 10.15
C PRO A 750 -19.99 28.38 8.80
N LEU A 751 -19.06 27.46 8.55
CA LEU A 751 -18.94 26.73 7.25
C LEU A 751 -19.24 25.25 7.37
#